data_AF-A0A945RZ09-F1
#
_entry.id   AF-A0A945RZ09-F1
#
_cell.length_a   1.000
_cell.length_b   1.000
_cell.length_c   1.000
_cell.angle_alpha   90.00
_cell.angle_beta   90.00
_cell.angle_gamma   90.00
#
_symmetry.space_group_name_H-M   'P 1'
#
loop_
_entity.id
_entity.type
_entity.pdbx_description
1 polymer ?
#
loop_
_entity_poly.entity_id
_entity_poly.type
_entity_poly.pdbx_seq_one_letter_code
_entity_poly.pdbx_strand_id
1 'polypeptide(L)'
;MWLQKCRLLMKALMLVVVLTGLPLGAAESLLTFGDSMATVIYARDWDATQATWIDKREAKSPLFFDAVHRFLLLRYPGCAERICRQLAGGKRVASAKLVLRFEKQEWLRARMGYHHRSWPLKGKPVDQWHGQVWALRRPWTADADLGPTWNAYINGAGYWAAGGAWDPAADRSSEPLGEALLSKENPAGEVDVTSVFTTPTLGQDLGTRLRTVESCGFLIQKAELCDPQHGEWALSLGNARLWIKEPRLVVTLADGPPADIALPPSVDIPRLAASLTASGEGRGPTTVMPTNLDELVRRVRDRRPPMPEWMQDRVSEVRQLKTVTGLRGDPGFSVPDALESGDAERHARVVSGLLRYPPGYFRGHSHLDFMIPLLVYGELLPDVLHYHLRKYFESRWLPPYSQEELRHRVGYWGGMATLNHQGQFRSEALLAAELLGLEDLEVRARRNLSLLNRQMLYSEGTIQERGDSFYLGITLGTLQMAARFSRDPLMRLKTSLGVEKILFESNTTYHPGLKRRVSRIARRYRLDDLLMAQAPPRGILHTLSRKGVLIQSDQLGLYPDVTLAAKRGSGEKLTAKEQRAAIGLSTLNFHATAPVRVALLAPWGAPWEHHTIDNKPLPFWTVATDHVRHRLSPPVHNTTYLGANYGLSGMDCDIGCEWPMLAVWKRTTNDVRSLEDLGILFPWPYMNGKLVNNYNQQEPRSVEWGCPQATLQHRDKMIYVVRPVERVFAEKHVEQGIRSFSSRMIAFMHARDWELRINDEPVTSSPARAHQGDRIALCQGVSYVGLVPLPATDLGRVEEVRIRFDHPRLELESFVLETGQPLPNDDATWERLHQATAGWIVELGDQVEHGSFGNFCEHLRDAKVESRWDAATKVRHVSYSSGRDTLELGVSCKYARTKGRERYIKPRDLLAYAKVNGETPWLPLEIDLDSPIGQMGTAPRLEKGGAVLETAEGQMALLKIEPITRTYRAINPFVDPTPLLLTTSEGAVLRSDGPIGCARITVRPNERKVWVDYHIPDPAGAPGVELLQEESRTTATWLKRFFRDGVDVRQAHEQSARFLLVAGLGDAPVVELNGKLLPGPFPGVSRAGQRWLQIRIAGGQAIEP
;
A
#
# COMPACT_ATOMS: atom_id res chain seq x y z
N MET A 1 -14.22 41.89 -38.61
CA MET A 1 -14.68 42.54 -39.87
C MET A 1 -13.66 42.51 -41.02
N TRP A 2 -12.67 41.59 -41.03
CA TRP A 2 -11.72 41.42 -42.13
C TRP A 2 -11.54 39.95 -42.56
N LEU A 3 -12.46 39.07 -42.16
CA LEU A 3 -12.49 37.63 -42.49
C LEU A 3 -13.79 37.19 -43.19
N GLN A 4 -14.65 38.15 -43.52
CA GLN A 4 -15.93 37.92 -44.21
C GLN A 4 -15.93 38.36 -45.69
N LYS A 5 -14.84 39.00 -46.17
CA LYS A 5 -14.66 39.41 -47.59
C LYS A 5 -13.81 38.46 -48.43
N CYS A 6 -13.13 37.47 -47.84
CA CYS A 6 -12.35 36.47 -48.60
C CYS A 6 -13.16 35.22 -49.02
N ARG A 7 -14.41 35.07 -48.57
CA ARG A 7 -15.26 33.91 -48.89
C ARG A 7 -16.23 34.10 -50.06
N LEU A 8 -16.34 35.31 -50.64
CA LEU A 8 -17.20 35.56 -51.81
C LEU A 8 -16.44 35.58 -53.16
N LEU A 9 -15.12 35.78 -53.18
CA LEU A 9 -14.34 35.78 -54.43
C LEU A 9 -13.91 34.38 -54.90
N MET A 10 -13.89 33.38 -54.00
CA MET A 10 -13.51 32.00 -54.33
C MET A 10 -14.67 31.13 -54.86
N LYS A 11 -15.90 31.68 -54.91
CA LYS A 11 -17.09 30.98 -55.46
C LYS A 11 -17.43 31.38 -56.90
N ALA A 12 -16.69 32.32 -57.51
CA ALA A 12 -16.95 32.81 -58.87
C ALA A 12 -15.84 32.46 -59.89
N LEU A 13 -14.80 31.72 -59.50
CA LEU A 13 -13.68 31.32 -60.38
C LEU A 13 -13.58 29.81 -60.60
N MET A 14 -14.67 29.06 -60.40
CA MET A 14 -14.78 27.63 -60.72
C MET A 14 -16.03 27.34 -61.58
N LEU A 15 -16.45 28.31 -62.37
CA LEU A 15 -17.47 28.14 -63.39
C LEU A 15 -16.91 28.73 -64.69
N VAL A 16 -16.64 27.85 -65.65
CA VAL A 16 -16.21 28.12 -67.03
C VAL A 16 -14.71 28.40 -67.22
N VAL A 17 -13.94 27.35 -67.50
CA VAL A 17 -13.01 27.26 -68.65
C VAL A 17 -12.63 25.78 -68.86
N VAL A 18 -12.88 25.31 -70.09
CA VAL A 18 -12.42 24.08 -70.76
C VAL A 18 -13.15 22.76 -70.49
N LEU A 19 -14.22 22.60 -71.29
CA LEU A 19 -14.47 21.39 -72.08
C LEU A 19 -13.21 21.01 -72.87
N THR A 20 -12.46 19.98 -72.43
CA THR A 20 -11.78 18.97 -73.27
C THR A 20 -11.31 17.81 -72.39
N GLY A 21 -11.79 16.60 -72.67
CA GLY A 21 -11.16 15.34 -72.22
C GLY A 21 -11.35 14.94 -70.76
N LEU A 22 -12.57 14.69 -70.31
CA LEU A 22 -12.77 13.78 -69.16
C LEU A 22 -12.61 12.34 -69.67
N PRO A 23 -11.68 11.52 -69.14
CA PRO A 23 -11.82 10.09 -69.29
C PRO A 23 -13.12 9.71 -68.57
N LEU A 24 -14.01 8.99 -69.24
CA LEU A 24 -15.13 8.30 -68.62
C LEU A 24 -14.60 7.54 -67.40
N GLY A 25 -14.88 8.06 -66.20
CA GLY A 25 -14.50 7.42 -64.96
C GLY A 25 -15.18 6.07 -64.88
N ALA A 26 -14.41 5.02 -64.59
CA ALA A 26 -14.90 3.67 -64.33
C ALA A 26 -16.11 3.73 -63.38
N ALA A 27 -17.22 3.12 -63.76
CA ALA A 27 -18.44 3.14 -62.98
C ALA A 27 -18.27 2.24 -61.75
N GLU A 28 -17.92 2.84 -60.61
CA GLU A 28 -17.91 2.15 -59.32
C GLU A 28 -19.34 1.69 -58.97
N SER A 29 -19.49 0.41 -58.65
CA SER A 29 -20.77 -0.19 -58.25
C SER A 29 -20.74 -0.54 -56.77
N LEU A 30 -21.79 -0.17 -56.03
CA LEU A 30 -21.86 -0.30 -54.57
C LEU A 30 -22.80 -1.44 -54.17
N LEU A 31 -22.28 -2.43 -53.43
CA LEU A 31 -23.08 -3.46 -52.78
C LEU A 31 -23.22 -3.15 -51.30
N THR A 32 -24.46 -3.00 -50.82
CA THR A 32 -24.74 -2.86 -49.38
C THR A 32 -25.45 -4.11 -48.86
N PHE A 33 -24.95 -4.63 -47.74
CA PHE A 33 -25.53 -5.75 -47.01
C PHE A 33 -25.99 -5.24 -45.63
N GLY A 34 -27.31 -5.10 -45.46
CA GLY A 34 -27.93 -4.62 -44.21
C GLY A 34 -28.55 -5.73 -43.33
N ASP A 35 -28.82 -6.89 -43.93
CA ASP A 35 -29.37 -8.06 -43.23
C ASP A 35 -28.25 -8.84 -42.51
N SER A 36 -27.68 -8.24 -41.47
CA SER A 36 -26.66 -8.88 -40.65
C SER A 36 -27.26 -9.96 -39.77
N MET A 37 -26.58 -11.11 -39.65
CA MET A 37 -26.76 -12.01 -38.52
C MET A 37 -25.84 -11.56 -37.38
N ALA A 38 -26.39 -11.45 -36.17
CA ALA A 38 -25.68 -10.89 -35.03
C ALA A 38 -25.96 -11.69 -33.75
N THR A 39 -24.95 -11.79 -32.88
CA THR A 39 -25.11 -12.36 -31.54
C THR A 39 -24.02 -11.82 -30.61
N VAL A 40 -24.25 -11.86 -29.30
CA VAL A 40 -23.27 -11.43 -28.30
C VAL A 40 -22.83 -12.65 -27.48
N ILE A 41 -21.53 -12.84 -27.35
CA ILE A 41 -20.97 -13.81 -26.39
C ILE A 41 -20.65 -13.12 -25.07
N TYR A 42 -20.85 -13.83 -23.96
CA TYR A 42 -20.72 -13.25 -22.63
C TYR A 42 -19.83 -14.08 -21.72
N ALA A 43 -18.72 -13.49 -21.29
CA ALA A 43 -17.71 -14.13 -20.46
C ALA A 43 -18.24 -14.59 -19.09
N ARG A 44 -19.26 -13.94 -18.50
CA ARG A 44 -19.73 -14.33 -17.15
C ARG A 44 -20.71 -15.50 -17.15
N ASP A 45 -21.35 -15.75 -18.30
CA ASP A 45 -22.22 -16.89 -18.54
C ASP A 45 -21.64 -17.68 -19.72
N TRP A 46 -20.44 -18.22 -19.52
CA TRP A 46 -19.54 -18.64 -20.60
C TRP A 46 -20.02 -19.83 -21.44
N ASP A 47 -20.98 -20.61 -20.93
CA ASP A 47 -21.61 -21.74 -21.61
C ASP A 47 -23.02 -21.41 -22.15
N ALA A 48 -23.49 -20.17 -22.01
CA ALA A 48 -24.84 -19.77 -22.41
C ALA A 48 -24.83 -18.97 -23.71
N THR A 49 -25.76 -19.30 -24.61
CA THR A 49 -26.05 -18.50 -25.82
C THR A 49 -26.75 -17.19 -25.43
N GLN A 50 -26.72 -16.19 -26.31
CA GLN A 50 -27.39 -14.90 -26.05
C GLN A 50 -28.86 -15.06 -25.69
N ALA A 51 -29.59 -15.96 -26.37
CA ALA A 51 -31.00 -16.23 -26.10
C ALA A 51 -31.26 -16.71 -24.66
N THR A 52 -30.26 -17.34 -24.04
CA THR A 52 -30.37 -17.93 -22.70
C THR A 52 -30.09 -16.90 -21.60
N TRP A 53 -29.07 -16.05 -21.75
CA TRP A 53 -28.66 -15.12 -20.69
C TRP A 53 -29.25 -13.70 -20.80
N ILE A 54 -29.74 -13.28 -21.97
CA ILE A 54 -30.22 -11.91 -22.17
C ILE A 54 -31.56 -11.65 -21.46
N ASP A 55 -31.72 -10.46 -20.86
CA ASP A 55 -33.00 -10.05 -20.28
C ASP A 55 -34.07 -9.85 -21.37
N LYS A 56 -35.32 -10.22 -21.07
CA LYS A 56 -36.45 -10.13 -22.01
C LYS A 56 -36.68 -8.71 -22.56
N ARG A 57 -36.30 -7.66 -21.81
CA ARG A 57 -36.40 -6.26 -22.27
C ARG A 57 -35.26 -5.89 -23.21
N GLU A 58 -34.07 -6.44 -22.99
CA GLU A 58 -32.87 -6.21 -23.79
C GLU A 58 -32.88 -6.99 -25.11
N ALA A 59 -33.59 -8.13 -25.16
CA ALA A 59 -33.81 -8.91 -26.38
C ALA A 59 -34.44 -8.11 -27.53
N LYS A 60 -35.06 -6.95 -27.25
CA LYS A 60 -35.65 -6.05 -28.25
C LYS A 60 -34.62 -5.19 -29.00
N SER A 61 -33.40 -5.03 -28.47
CA SER A 61 -32.28 -4.34 -29.14
C SER A 61 -30.95 -5.04 -28.84
N PRO A 62 -30.71 -6.27 -29.35
CA PRO A 62 -29.67 -7.16 -28.83
C PRO A 62 -28.23 -6.81 -29.24
N LEU A 63 -27.99 -5.63 -29.84
CA LEU A 63 -26.70 -5.25 -30.42
C LEU A 63 -25.90 -4.34 -29.48
N PHE A 64 -25.08 -4.94 -28.64
CA PHE A 64 -24.17 -4.22 -27.76
C PHE A 64 -22.89 -5.00 -27.50
N PHE A 65 -21.86 -4.29 -27.09
CA PHE A 65 -20.59 -4.87 -26.68
C PHE A 65 -19.91 -3.98 -25.64
N ASP A 66 -18.92 -4.53 -24.95
CA ASP A 66 -18.04 -3.82 -24.04
C ASP A 66 -16.58 -4.25 -24.27
N ALA A 67 -15.65 -3.78 -23.44
CA ALA A 67 -14.23 -4.03 -23.63
C ALA A 67 -13.74 -5.31 -22.95
N VAL A 68 -14.60 -5.98 -22.16
CA VAL A 68 -14.13 -7.00 -21.20
C VAL A 68 -14.93 -8.28 -21.32
N HIS A 69 -16.24 -8.22 -21.13
CA HIS A 69 -17.06 -9.42 -20.96
C HIS A 69 -17.99 -9.70 -22.14
N ARG A 70 -18.34 -8.71 -22.95
CA ARG A 70 -19.38 -8.85 -23.99
C ARG A 70 -18.83 -8.49 -25.36
N PHE A 71 -18.72 -9.47 -26.24
CA PHE A 71 -18.25 -9.25 -27.61
C PHE A 71 -19.36 -9.53 -28.60
N LEU A 72 -19.53 -8.61 -29.56
CA LEU A 72 -20.53 -8.72 -30.60
C LEU A 72 -19.93 -9.46 -31.79
N LEU A 73 -20.61 -10.49 -32.28
CA LEU A 73 -20.28 -11.18 -33.52
C LEU A 73 -21.27 -10.74 -34.60
N LEU A 74 -20.76 -10.40 -35.80
CA LEU A 74 -21.54 -9.96 -36.94
C LEU A 74 -21.12 -10.69 -38.21
N ARG A 75 -22.06 -11.23 -38.97
CA ARG A 75 -21.81 -11.80 -40.31
C ARG A 75 -22.94 -11.46 -41.28
N TYR A 76 -22.71 -11.70 -42.57
CA TYR A 76 -23.63 -11.29 -43.65
C TYR A 76 -23.96 -12.48 -44.56
N PRO A 77 -24.95 -13.33 -44.20
CA PRO A 77 -25.32 -14.49 -45.00
C PRO A 77 -25.69 -14.12 -46.46
N GLY A 78 -25.27 -14.95 -47.42
CA GLY A 78 -25.52 -14.75 -48.86
C GLY A 78 -24.71 -13.63 -49.52
N CYS A 79 -23.74 -13.02 -48.81
CA CYS A 79 -22.89 -11.99 -49.39
C CYS A 79 -21.89 -12.57 -50.39
N ALA A 80 -21.44 -13.81 -50.20
CA ALA A 80 -20.42 -14.43 -51.04
C ALA A 80 -20.93 -14.64 -52.47
N GLU A 81 -22.14 -15.19 -52.65
CA GLU A 81 -22.74 -15.40 -53.97
C GLU A 81 -23.04 -14.08 -54.68
N ARG A 82 -23.42 -13.03 -53.93
CA ARG A 82 -23.72 -11.71 -54.50
C ARG A 82 -22.46 -11.00 -54.98
N ILE A 83 -21.39 -11.05 -54.19
CA ILE A 83 -20.10 -10.47 -54.59
C ILE A 83 -19.52 -11.29 -55.74
N CYS A 84 -19.47 -12.62 -55.64
CA CYS A 84 -18.93 -13.51 -56.67
C CYS A 84 -19.62 -13.30 -58.03
N ARG A 85 -20.94 -13.12 -58.06
CA ARG A 85 -21.68 -12.79 -59.30
C ARG A 85 -21.23 -11.50 -59.96
N GLN A 86 -20.94 -10.46 -59.17
CA GLN A 86 -20.42 -9.21 -59.73
C GLN A 86 -18.99 -9.36 -60.24
N LEU A 87 -18.15 -10.12 -59.53
CA LEU A 87 -16.77 -10.39 -59.93
C LEU A 87 -16.68 -11.19 -61.24
N ALA A 88 -17.54 -12.21 -61.39
CA ALA A 88 -17.70 -12.95 -62.65
C ALA A 88 -18.19 -12.05 -63.80
N GLY A 89 -18.91 -10.97 -63.47
CA GLY A 89 -19.39 -9.95 -64.42
C GLY A 89 -18.37 -8.88 -64.83
N GLY A 90 -17.07 -9.06 -64.53
CA GLY A 90 -16.03 -8.07 -64.89
C GLY A 90 -15.84 -6.95 -63.86
N LYS A 91 -16.00 -7.28 -62.58
CA LYS A 91 -15.71 -6.35 -61.47
C LYS A 91 -14.60 -6.91 -60.60
N ARG A 92 -13.98 -6.04 -59.80
CA ARG A 92 -13.05 -6.39 -58.72
C ARG A 92 -13.41 -5.64 -57.44
N VAL A 93 -13.12 -6.23 -56.28
CA VAL A 93 -13.27 -5.52 -54.99
C VAL A 93 -12.28 -4.37 -54.95
N ALA A 94 -12.79 -3.14 -54.87
CA ALA A 94 -11.99 -1.93 -54.74
C ALA A 94 -11.80 -1.55 -53.27
N SER A 95 -12.89 -1.60 -52.50
CA SER A 95 -12.86 -1.46 -51.04
C SER A 95 -14.04 -2.18 -50.39
N ALA A 96 -13.91 -2.47 -49.10
CA ALA A 96 -15.01 -2.94 -48.26
C ALA A 96 -14.96 -2.23 -46.91
N LYS A 97 -16.12 -1.75 -46.45
CA LYS A 97 -16.28 -1.04 -45.18
C LYS A 97 -17.34 -1.68 -44.31
N LEU A 98 -17.03 -1.88 -43.03
CA LEU A 98 -18.02 -2.20 -42.01
C LEU A 98 -18.49 -0.90 -41.36
N VAL A 99 -19.80 -0.64 -41.40
CA VAL A 99 -20.43 0.56 -40.86
C VAL A 99 -21.24 0.20 -39.62
N LEU A 100 -20.91 0.78 -38.48
CA LEU A 100 -21.61 0.60 -37.19
C LEU A 100 -22.26 1.92 -36.78
N ARG A 101 -23.56 1.92 -36.47
CA ARG A 101 -24.24 3.15 -36.02
C ARG A 101 -24.44 3.19 -34.52
N PHE A 102 -23.95 4.24 -33.86
CA PHE A 102 -24.12 4.47 -32.43
C PHE A 102 -25.60 4.68 -32.06
N GLU A 103 -26.08 3.99 -31.04
CA GLU A 103 -27.42 4.19 -30.47
C GLU A 103 -27.33 4.92 -29.11
N LYS A 104 -26.58 4.34 -28.16
CA LYS A 104 -26.41 4.89 -26.81
C LYS A 104 -25.24 4.22 -26.09
N GLN A 105 -24.83 4.82 -24.98
CA GLN A 105 -23.91 4.22 -24.00
C GLN A 105 -24.64 3.98 -22.68
N GLU A 106 -24.26 2.92 -21.96
CA GLU A 106 -24.79 2.63 -20.64
C GLU A 106 -23.66 2.44 -19.62
N TRP A 107 -23.74 3.23 -18.56
CA TRP A 107 -22.87 3.14 -17.39
C TRP A 107 -23.33 2.03 -16.45
N LEU A 108 -22.38 1.23 -15.97
CA LEU A 108 -22.66 0.16 -15.03
C LEU A 108 -23.12 0.75 -13.68
N ARG A 109 -24.39 0.51 -13.30
CA ARG A 109 -24.90 0.82 -11.95
C ARG A 109 -24.40 -0.24 -10.96
N ALA A 110 -23.14 -0.16 -10.53
CA ALA A 110 -22.65 -1.04 -9.48
C ALA A 110 -23.35 -0.72 -8.15
N ARG A 111 -24.35 -1.54 -7.75
CA ARG A 111 -24.96 -1.51 -6.40
C ARG A 111 -24.02 -2.16 -5.37
N MET A 112 -22.77 -1.72 -5.30
CA MET A 112 -21.73 -2.34 -4.47
C MET A 112 -21.27 -1.37 -3.38
N GLY A 113 -22.04 -1.24 -2.29
CA GLY A 113 -21.66 -0.82 -0.93
C GLY A 113 -20.91 0.51 -0.68
N TYR A 114 -19.93 0.86 -1.49
CA TYR A 114 -19.37 2.20 -1.60
C TYR A 114 -20.23 2.98 -2.59
N HIS A 115 -20.82 4.09 -2.15
CA HIS A 115 -21.41 5.06 -3.07
C HIS A 115 -20.38 5.36 -4.15
N HIS A 116 -20.67 4.99 -5.40
CA HIS A 116 -19.87 5.49 -6.51
C HIS A 116 -19.80 7.01 -6.33
N ARG A 117 -18.60 7.56 -6.27
CA ARG A 117 -18.47 9.00 -6.43
C ARG A 117 -18.73 9.23 -7.92
N SER A 118 -19.97 9.55 -8.28
CA SER A 118 -20.36 10.12 -9.59
C SER A 118 -19.59 11.40 -9.91
N TRP A 119 -18.86 11.95 -8.94
CA TRP A 119 -18.25 13.26 -8.96
C TRP A 119 -17.31 13.55 -10.15
N PRO A 120 -16.57 12.61 -10.78
CA PRO A 120 -15.70 13.01 -11.90
C PRO A 120 -16.43 13.12 -13.26
N LEU A 121 -17.60 12.49 -13.45
CA LEU A 121 -18.27 12.44 -14.76
C LEU A 121 -19.35 13.51 -14.95
N LYS A 122 -19.66 14.31 -13.93
CA LYS A 122 -20.69 15.34 -14.03
C LYS A 122 -20.13 16.53 -14.85
N GLY A 123 -20.44 16.57 -16.14
CA GLY A 123 -20.13 17.69 -17.03
C GLY A 123 -18.86 17.56 -17.87
N LYS A 124 -18.25 16.36 -17.97
CA LYS A 124 -17.11 16.11 -18.86
C LYS A 124 -17.44 15.04 -19.91
N PRO A 125 -17.13 15.28 -21.20
CA PRO A 125 -17.48 14.37 -22.29
C PRO A 125 -16.50 13.20 -22.34
N VAL A 126 -16.95 12.01 -21.94
CA VAL A 126 -16.45 10.77 -22.53
C VAL A 126 -17.60 10.23 -23.38
N ASP A 127 -17.70 10.75 -24.58
CA ASP A 127 -18.76 10.42 -25.55
C ASP A 127 -18.22 9.85 -26.86
N GLN A 128 -16.90 9.80 -27.03
CA GLN A 128 -16.21 9.16 -28.15
C GLN A 128 -15.69 7.79 -27.74
N TRP A 129 -16.13 6.76 -28.45
CA TRP A 129 -15.78 5.37 -28.17
C TRP A 129 -15.35 4.65 -29.44
N HIS A 130 -14.53 3.61 -29.31
CA HIS A 130 -14.00 2.88 -30.47
C HIS A 130 -14.44 1.42 -30.42
N GLY A 131 -15.11 0.97 -31.48
CA GLY A 131 -15.36 -0.45 -31.74
C GLY A 131 -14.22 -1.03 -32.57
N GLN A 132 -13.34 -1.81 -31.95
CA GLN A 132 -12.30 -2.58 -32.62
C GLN A 132 -12.91 -3.78 -33.34
N VAL A 133 -12.57 -3.95 -34.62
CA VAL A 133 -13.13 -4.98 -35.49
C VAL A 133 -12.06 -6.00 -35.85
N TRP A 134 -12.37 -7.28 -35.68
CA TRP A 134 -11.46 -8.40 -35.91
C TRP A 134 -12.12 -9.37 -36.90
N ALA A 135 -11.36 -9.95 -37.82
CA ALA A 135 -11.91 -10.96 -38.72
C ALA A 135 -11.99 -12.32 -38.01
N LEU A 136 -13.13 -13.00 -38.08
CA LEU A 136 -13.30 -14.34 -37.50
C LEU A 136 -12.93 -15.44 -38.50
N ARG A 137 -12.47 -16.57 -37.97
CA ARG A 137 -12.02 -17.75 -38.75
C ARG A 137 -12.92 -18.97 -38.56
N ARG A 138 -13.86 -18.94 -37.61
CA ARG A 138 -14.79 -20.05 -37.33
C ARG A 138 -16.22 -19.70 -37.73
N PRO A 139 -16.95 -20.63 -38.37
CA PRO A 139 -18.33 -20.41 -38.75
C PRO A 139 -19.26 -20.55 -37.54
N TRP A 140 -20.32 -19.76 -37.45
CA TRP A 140 -21.27 -19.79 -36.33
C TRP A 140 -22.69 -19.44 -36.80
N THR A 141 -23.72 -19.60 -35.95
CA THR A 141 -25.09 -19.14 -36.27
C THR A 141 -25.73 -18.46 -35.05
N ALA A 142 -26.69 -17.56 -35.22
CA ALA A 142 -27.41 -16.92 -34.11
C ALA A 142 -28.60 -17.79 -33.63
N ASP A 143 -28.37 -19.09 -33.46
CA ASP A 143 -29.37 -20.06 -33.00
C ASP A 143 -29.43 -20.10 -31.47
N ALA A 144 -30.60 -20.44 -30.92
CA ALA A 144 -30.79 -20.48 -29.47
C ALA A 144 -29.99 -21.63 -28.82
N ASP A 145 -29.85 -22.75 -29.50
CA ASP A 145 -29.23 -23.98 -28.98
C ASP A 145 -27.81 -24.15 -29.49
N LEU A 146 -27.58 -23.92 -30.79
CA LEU A 146 -26.28 -24.09 -31.47
C LEU A 146 -25.46 -22.80 -31.57
N GLY A 147 -26.00 -21.66 -31.12
CA GLY A 147 -25.31 -20.39 -31.26
C GLY A 147 -24.00 -20.30 -30.48
N PRO A 148 -23.13 -19.31 -30.78
CA PRO A 148 -21.86 -19.19 -30.10
C PRO A 148 -22.05 -18.75 -28.64
N THR A 149 -21.13 -19.22 -27.80
CA THR A 149 -20.96 -18.85 -26.39
C THR A 149 -19.53 -18.31 -26.20
N TRP A 150 -19.14 -17.96 -24.97
CA TRP A 150 -17.74 -17.65 -24.71
C TRP A 150 -16.83 -18.86 -24.98
N ASN A 151 -17.29 -20.07 -24.67
CA ASN A 151 -16.52 -21.29 -24.87
C ASN A 151 -16.56 -21.83 -26.30
N ALA A 152 -17.68 -21.65 -27.01
CA ALA A 152 -17.94 -22.35 -28.25
C ALA A 152 -18.33 -21.44 -29.42
N TYR A 153 -17.88 -21.77 -30.63
CA TYR A 153 -18.39 -21.15 -31.87
C TYR A 153 -19.66 -21.86 -32.37
N ILE A 154 -19.83 -23.13 -32.00
CA ILE A 154 -21.07 -23.91 -32.11
C ILE A 154 -21.28 -24.60 -30.77
N ASN A 155 -22.29 -24.17 -29.99
CA ASN A 155 -22.51 -24.68 -28.65
C ASN A 155 -22.71 -26.21 -28.62
N GLY A 156 -22.00 -26.88 -27.71
CA GLY A 156 -22.02 -28.33 -27.55
C GLY A 156 -21.28 -29.16 -28.62
N ALA A 157 -20.71 -28.53 -29.67
CA ALA A 157 -20.08 -29.27 -30.77
C ALA A 157 -18.71 -28.73 -31.22
N GLY A 158 -18.52 -27.40 -31.28
CA GLY A 158 -17.30 -26.78 -31.80
C GLY A 158 -16.80 -25.65 -30.89
N TYR A 159 -15.61 -25.83 -30.32
CA TYR A 159 -15.05 -24.93 -29.32
C TYR A 159 -13.97 -23.99 -29.87
N TRP A 160 -13.95 -22.76 -29.37
CA TRP A 160 -12.87 -21.81 -29.66
C TRP A 160 -11.53 -22.39 -29.20
N ALA A 161 -10.43 -22.03 -29.85
CA ALA A 161 -9.10 -22.38 -29.35
C ALA A 161 -8.74 -21.60 -28.09
N ALA A 162 -9.24 -20.36 -27.96
CA ALA A 162 -9.23 -19.60 -26.70
C ALA A 162 -10.58 -18.92 -26.47
N GLY A 163 -11.06 -18.96 -25.22
CA GLY A 163 -12.36 -18.41 -24.83
C GLY A 163 -12.56 -16.97 -25.30
N GLY A 164 -13.75 -16.68 -25.82
CA GLY A 164 -14.06 -15.39 -26.44
C GLY A 164 -13.56 -15.22 -27.87
N ALA A 165 -13.18 -16.32 -28.55
CA ALA A 165 -12.54 -16.31 -29.87
C ALA A 165 -11.21 -15.55 -29.89
N TRP A 166 -10.42 -15.65 -28.81
CA TRP A 166 -9.23 -14.82 -28.62
C TRP A 166 -7.94 -15.39 -29.25
N ASP A 167 -7.96 -16.59 -29.80
CA ASP A 167 -6.77 -17.19 -30.41
C ASP A 167 -6.44 -16.53 -31.78
N PRO A 168 -5.24 -15.94 -31.95
CA PRO A 168 -4.88 -15.19 -33.16
C PRO A 168 -4.60 -16.07 -34.39
N ALA A 169 -4.46 -17.39 -34.21
CA ALA A 169 -4.17 -18.33 -35.29
C ALA A 169 -5.45 -19.05 -35.77
N ALA A 170 -6.26 -19.52 -34.82
CA ALA A 170 -7.36 -20.44 -35.07
C ALA A 170 -8.76 -19.78 -35.03
N ASP A 171 -8.93 -18.70 -34.27
CA ASP A 171 -10.26 -18.14 -34.00
C ASP A 171 -10.51 -16.81 -34.73
N ARG A 172 -9.50 -15.94 -34.78
CA ARG A 172 -9.60 -14.61 -35.40
C ARG A 172 -8.29 -14.11 -36.04
N SER A 173 -8.30 -12.93 -36.68
CA SER A 173 -7.09 -12.24 -37.16
C SER A 173 -6.17 -11.85 -36.01
N SER A 174 -4.85 -11.82 -36.21
CA SER A 174 -3.88 -11.50 -35.15
C SER A 174 -3.99 -10.05 -34.65
N GLU A 175 -4.20 -9.12 -35.58
CA GLU A 175 -4.41 -7.68 -35.33
C GLU A 175 -5.87 -7.29 -35.66
N PRO A 176 -6.41 -6.22 -35.04
CA PRO A 176 -7.67 -5.63 -35.47
C PRO A 176 -7.55 -5.07 -36.90
N LEU A 177 -8.63 -5.17 -37.68
CA LEU A 177 -8.73 -4.57 -39.02
C LEU A 177 -8.79 -3.04 -38.95
N GLY A 178 -9.32 -2.51 -37.84
CA GLY A 178 -9.40 -1.09 -37.54
C GLY A 178 -10.45 -0.78 -36.48
N GLU A 179 -10.74 0.50 -36.29
CA GLU A 179 -11.60 1.01 -35.23
C GLU A 179 -12.72 1.90 -35.78
N ALA A 180 -13.96 1.63 -35.38
CA ALA A 180 -15.10 2.50 -35.66
C ALA A 180 -15.26 3.51 -34.53
N LEU A 181 -15.11 4.81 -34.83
CA LEU A 181 -15.46 5.89 -33.91
C LEU A 181 -16.99 5.97 -33.76
N LEU A 182 -17.47 5.85 -32.53
CA LEU A 182 -18.87 5.81 -32.14
C LEU A 182 -19.14 6.90 -31.11
N SER A 183 -19.91 7.91 -31.52
CA SER A 183 -20.36 8.97 -30.61
C SER A 183 -21.71 9.53 -31.04
N LYS A 184 -22.27 10.46 -30.25
CA LYS A 184 -23.44 11.23 -30.68
C LYS A 184 -23.12 12.13 -31.89
N GLU A 185 -21.91 12.67 -31.94
CA GLU A 185 -21.43 13.56 -33.00
C GLU A 185 -20.99 12.80 -34.26
N ASN A 186 -20.49 11.58 -34.08
CA ASN A 186 -20.13 10.62 -35.12
C ASN A 186 -21.00 9.36 -34.98
N PRO A 187 -22.29 9.44 -35.36
CA PRO A 187 -23.23 8.35 -35.13
C PRO A 187 -23.05 7.17 -36.10
N ALA A 188 -22.17 7.26 -37.10
CA ALA A 188 -21.83 6.18 -38.02
C ALA A 188 -20.31 6.05 -38.11
N GLY A 189 -19.75 5.05 -37.43
CA GLY A 189 -18.33 4.70 -37.51
C GLY A 189 -18.08 3.72 -38.64
N GLU A 190 -17.00 3.92 -39.39
CA GLU A 190 -16.61 3.06 -40.52
C GLU A 190 -15.25 2.41 -40.25
N VAL A 191 -15.12 1.12 -40.54
CA VAL A 191 -13.84 0.40 -40.53
C VAL A 191 -13.57 -0.14 -41.93
N ASP A 192 -12.37 0.14 -42.46
CA ASP A 192 -11.90 -0.49 -43.69
C ASP A 192 -11.58 -1.97 -43.41
N VAL A 193 -12.34 -2.86 -44.05
CA VAL A 193 -12.17 -4.31 -43.95
C VAL A 193 -11.71 -4.91 -45.29
N THR A 194 -11.23 -4.10 -46.23
CA THR A 194 -10.85 -4.53 -47.59
C THR A 194 -9.87 -5.71 -47.59
N SER A 195 -8.95 -5.73 -46.63
CA SER A 195 -7.93 -6.78 -46.48
C SER A 195 -8.53 -8.19 -46.41
N VAL A 196 -9.73 -8.37 -45.84
CA VAL A 196 -10.36 -9.70 -45.75
C VAL A 196 -10.66 -10.32 -47.11
N PHE A 197 -10.72 -9.51 -48.18
CA PHE A 197 -10.92 -9.97 -49.56
C PHE A 197 -9.62 -9.96 -50.39
N THR A 198 -8.67 -9.08 -50.06
CA THR A 198 -7.48 -8.83 -50.88
C THR A 198 -6.21 -9.48 -50.38
N THR A 199 -6.11 -9.83 -49.10
CA THR A 199 -4.95 -10.51 -48.52
C THR A 199 -5.29 -11.96 -48.19
N PRO A 200 -4.31 -12.89 -48.18
CA PRO A 200 -4.55 -14.31 -47.88
C PRO A 200 -4.92 -14.58 -46.40
N THR A 201 -5.26 -13.54 -45.64
CA THR A 201 -5.49 -13.58 -44.18
C THR A 201 -6.58 -14.58 -43.79
N LEU A 202 -7.63 -14.76 -44.60
CA LEU A 202 -8.76 -15.67 -44.33
C LEU A 202 -8.86 -16.87 -45.30
N GLY A 203 -7.86 -17.06 -46.17
CA GLY A 203 -7.87 -18.10 -47.20
C GLY A 203 -6.96 -17.74 -48.37
N GLN A 204 -6.33 -18.74 -48.98
CA GLN A 204 -5.36 -18.56 -50.08
C GLN A 204 -6.02 -17.99 -51.35
N ASP A 205 -7.18 -18.52 -51.74
CA ASP A 205 -7.94 -18.06 -52.89
C ASP A 205 -9.13 -17.15 -52.48
N LEU A 206 -9.63 -16.39 -53.46
CA LEU A 206 -10.70 -15.42 -53.24
C LEU A 206 -12.05 -16.07 -52.91
N GLY A 207 -12.35 -17.24 -53.48
CA GLY A 207 -13.59 -17.97 -53.21
C GLY A 207 -13.67 -18.41 -51.75
N THR A 208 -12.58 -18.96 -51.23
CA THR A 208 -12.43 -19.30 -49.81
C THR A 208 -12.60 -18.06 -48.92
N ARG A 209 -11.97 -16.93 -49.26
CA ARG A 209 -12.13 -15.68 -48.48
C ARG A 209 -13.57 -15.18 -48.44
N LEU A 210 -14.25 -15.15 -49.59
CA LEU A 210 -15.66 -14.75 -49.67
C LEU A 210 -16.53 -15.64 -48.77
N ARG A 211 -16.32 -16.96 -48.82
CA ARG A 211 -17.09 -17.90 -48.00
C ARG A 211 -16.76 -17.77 -46.51
N THR A 212 -15.50 -17.56 -46.14
CA THR A 212 -15.09 -17.34 -44.75
C THR A 212 -15.72 -16.07 -44.19
N VAL A 213 -15.75 -14.96 -44.95
CA VAL A 213 -16.40 -13.71 -44.49
C VAL A 213 -17.90 -13.90 -44.30
N GLU A 214 -18.57 -14.60 -45.20
CA GLU A 214 -20.00 -14.90 -45.04
C GLU A 214 -20.28 -15.79 -43.82
N SER A 215 -19.48 -16.84 -43.64
CA SER A 215 -19.75 -17.89 -42.65
C SER A 215 -19.29 -17.49 -41.24
N CYS A 216 -18.20 -16.73 -41.14
CA CYS A 216 -17.51 -16.39 -39.89
C CYS A 216 -17.68 -14.91 -39.51
N GLY A 217 -17.62 -13.99 -40.47
CA GLY A 217 -17.80 -12.56 -40.22
C GLY A 217 -16.75 -11.91 -39.33
N PHE A 218 -17.20 -11.07 -38.40
CA PHE A 218 -16.38 -10.18 -37.59
C PHE A 218 -16.72 -10.26 -36.10
N LEU A 219 -15.71 -10.04 -35.25
CA LEU A 219 -15.86 -9.81 -33.82
C LEU A 219 -15.62 -8.33 -33.51
N ILE A 220 -16.48 -7.75 -32.67
CA ILE A 220 -16.43 -6.35 -32.27
C ILE A 220 -16.31 -6.25 -30.76
N GLN A 221 -15.27 -5.54 -30.33
CA GLN A 221 -14.97 -5.24 -28.92
C GLN A 221 -14.75 -3.74 -28.77
N LYS A 222 -15.07 -3.19 -27.60
CA LYS A 222 -14.74 -1.81 -27.29
C LYS A 222 -13.26 -1.67 -26.94
N ALA A 223 -12.57 -0.67 -27.48
CA ALA A 223 -11.15 -0.46 -27.22
C ALA A 223 -10.87 0.05 -25.80
N GLU A 224 -11.74 0.92 -25.27
CA GLU A 224 -11.43 1.65 -24.02
C GLU A 224 -11.64 0.79 -22.78
N LEU A 225 -10.57 0.44 -22.08
CA LEU A 225 -10.65 -0.24 -20.78
C LEU A 225 -10.84 0.74 -19.60
N CYS A 226 -10.29 1.95 -19.68
CA CYS A 226 -10.46 3.01 -18.69
C CYS A 226 -10.44 4.40 -19.34
N ASP A 227 -10.74 5.43 -18.54
CA ASP A 227 -10.59 6.83 -18.93
C ASP A 227 -9.13 7.27 -18.78
N PRO A 228 -8.43 7.72 -19.85
CA PRO A 228 -7.06 8.21 -19.73
C PRO A 228 -6.97 9.50 -18.90
N GLN A 229 -7.97 10.38 -18.95
CA GLN A 229 -7.94 11.73 -18.36
C GLN A 229 -8.07 11.75 -16.82
N HIS A 230 -8.43 10.62 -16.19
CA HIS A 230 -8.72 10.54 -14.76
C HIS A 230 -7.82 9.51 -14.03
N GLY A 231 -6.56 9.43 -14.45
CA GLY A 231 -5.56 8.43 -14.06
C GLY A 231 -5.31 8.20 -12.55
N GLU A 232 -5.73 9.11 -11.66
CA GLU A 232 -5.69 8.91 -10.19
C GLU A 232 -6.86 8.05 -9.64
N TRP A 233 -8.02 8.07 -10.30
CA TRP A 233 -9.25 7.46 -9.79
C TRP A 233 -9.67 6.20 -10.55
N ALA A 234 -9.00 5.89 -11.67
CA ALA A 234 -9.21 4.71 -12.52
C ALA A 234 -10.71 4.37 -12.64
N LEU A 235 -11.48 5.29 -13.25
CA LEU A 235 -12.88 5.02 -13.55
C LEU A 235 -12.96 3.82 -14.49
N SER A 236 -13.59 2.74 -14.03
CA SER A 236 -13.78 1.54 -14.83
C SER A 236 -14.75 1.85 -15.97
N LEU A 237 -14.20 2.00 -17.19
CA LEU A 237 -14.96 2.16 -18.42
C LEU A 237 -15.13 0.84 -19.18
N GLY A 238 -14.30 -0.17 -18.89
CA GLY A 238 -14.23 -1.40 -19.68
C GLY A 238 -15.55 -2.15 -19.76
N ASN A 239 -16.34 -2.13 -18.70
CA ASN A 239 -17.65 -2.81 -18.65
C ASN A 239 -18.83 -1.91 -19.08
N ALA A 240 -18.58 -0.67 -19.50
CA ALA A 240 -19.63 0.19 -20.03
C ALA A 240 -20.07 -0.36 -21.39
N ARG A 241 -21.38 -0.56 -21.57
CA ARG A 241 -21.93 -1.09 -22.82
C ARG A 241 -22.07 0.01 -23.86
N LEU A 242 -21.68 -0.30 -25.08
CA LEU A 242 -22.02 0.49 -26.27
C LEU A 242 -23.10 -0.25 -27.03
N TRP A 243 -24.19 0.45 -27.31
CA TRP A 243 -25.30 -0.04 -28.10
C TRP A 243 -25.18 0.52 -29.50
N ILE A 244 -25.37 -0.34 -30.49
CA ILE A 244 -25.37 0.03 -31.90
C ILE A 244 -26.65 -0.41 -32.60
N LYS A 245 -26.88 0.10 -33.80
CA LYS A 245 -27.99 -0.31 -34.66
C LYS A 245 -27.55 -0.40 -36.12
N GLU A 246 -28.31 -1.14 -36.92
CA GLU A 246 -28.16 -1.24 -38.37
C GLU A 246 -26.71 -1.43 -38.87
N PRO A 247 -25.97 -2.47 -38.42
CA PRO A 247 -24.62 -2.70 -38.91
C PRO A 247 -24.63 -3.12 -40.38
N ARG A 248 -23.81 -2.48 -41.23
CA ARG A 248 -23.80 -2.73 -42.68
C ARG A 248 -22.41 -3.09 -43.19
N LEU A 249 -22.32 -4.06 -44.09
CA LEU A 249 -21.13 -4.27 -44.92
C LEU A 249 -21.36 -3.58 -46.26
N VAL A 250 -20.47 -2.66 -46.62
CA VAL A 250 -20.52 -1.88 -47.85
C VAL A 250 -19.30 -2.25 -48.68
N VAL A 251 -19.52 -2.89 -49.84
CA VAL A 251 -18.45 -3.31 -50.76
C VAL A 251 -18.51 -2.46 -52.01
N THR A 252 -17.45 -1.71 -52.28
CA THR A 252 -17.28 -0.94 -53.51
C THR A 252 -16.53 -1.78 -54.52
N LEU A 253 -17.10 -1.92 -55.70
CA LEU A 253 -16.53 -2.69 -56.80
C LEU A 253 -16.11 -1.74 -57.93
N ALA A 254 -14.90 -1.92 -58.42
CA ALA A 254 -14.38 -1.24 -59.60
C ALA A 254 -14.38 -2.18 -60.82
N ASP A 255 -14.20 -1.63 -62.01
CA ASP A 255 -14.02 -2.43 -63.22
C ASP A 255 -12.74 -3.30 -63.12
N GLY A 256 -12.85 -4.54 -63.58
CA GLY A 256 -11.77 -5.53 -63.59
C GLY A 256 -12.03 -6.64 -64.61
N PRO A 257 -11.07 -7.54 -64.86
CA PRO A 257 -11.33 -8.69 -65.71
C PRO A 257 -12.36 -9.63 -65.06
N PRO A 258 -13.26 -10.27 -65.84
CA PRO A 258 -14.11 -11.34 -65.34
C PRO A 258 -13.27 -12.41 -64.64
N ALA A 259 -13.60 -12.71 -63.39
CA ALA A 259 -12.92 -13.73 -62.61
C ALA A 259 -13.78 -14.99 -62.50
N ASP A 260 -13.23 -16.13 -62.93
CA ASP A 260 -13.82 -17.44 -62.65
C ASP A 260 -13.42 -17.86 -61.23
N ILE A 261 -14.35 -17.67 -60.28
CA ILE A 261 -14.10 -17.91 -58.85
C ILE A 261 -14.90 -19.14 -58.44
N ALA A 262 -14.19 -20.23 -58.13
CA ALA A 262 -14.79 -21.40 -57.50
C ALA A 262 -15.21 -21.04 -56.08
N LEU A 263 -16.52 -20.96 -55.82
CA LEU A 263 -17.04 -20.66 -54.49
C LEU A 263 -17.26 -21.97 -53.70
N PRO A 264 -16.61 -22.16 -52.54
CA PRO A 264 -16.89 -23.31 -51.68
C PRO A 264 -18.37 -23.34 -51.26
N PRO A 265 -18.94 -24.53 -50.96
CA PRO A 265 -20.31 -24.64 -50.49
C PRO A 265 -20.54 -23.85 -49.20
N SER A 266 -21.76 -23.35 -49.00
CA SER A 266 -22.12 -22.69 -47.74
C SER A 266 -22.05 -23.67 -46.57
N VAL A 267 -21.61 -23.20 -45.41
CA VAL A 267 -21.42 -24.05 -44.23
C VAL A 267 -22.78 -24.30 -43.57
N ASP A 268 -23.22 -25.56 -43.59
CA ASP A 268 -24.39 -26.04 -42.85
C ASP A 268 -23.99 -26.27 -41.38
N ILE A 269 -24.37 -25.34 -40.49
CA ILE A 269 -23.97 -25.37 -39.09
C ILE A 269 -24.52 -26.59 -38.34
N PRO A 270 -25.82 -26.97 -38.43
CA PRO A 270 -26.32 -28.21 -37.84
C PRO A 270 -25.57 -29.47 -38.31
N ARG A 271 -25.28 -29.57 -39.62
CA ARG A 271 -24.53 -30.72 -40.15
C ARG A 271 -23.08 -30.72 -39.67
N LEU A 272 -22.44 -29.55 -39.63
CA LEU A 272 -21.09 -29.39 -39.10
C LEU A 272 -21.05 -29.76 -37.61
N ALA A 273 -22.04 -29.34 -36.82
CA ALA A 273 -22.17 -29.69 -35.42
C ALA A 273 -22.22 -31.21 -35.24
N ALA A 274 -23.13 -31.89 -35.95
CA ALA A 274 -23.24 -33.35 -35.90
C ALA A 274 -21.93 -34.06 -36.30
N SER A 275 -21.24 -33.55 -37.33
CA SER A 275 -19.95 -34.07 -37.76
C SER A 275 -18.87 -33.93 -36.69
N LEU A 276 -18.75 -32.75 -36.07
CA LEU A 276 -17.75 -32.47 -35.03
C LEU A 276 -17.99 -33.30 -33.77
N THR A 277 -19.26 -33.47 -33.38
CA THR A 277 -19.62 -34.34 -32.26
C THR A 277 -19.30 -35.80 -32.56
N ALA A 278 -19.55 -36.28 -33.78
CA ALA A 278 -19.27 -37.65 -34.18
C ALA A 278 -17.77 -37.94 -34.32
N SER A 279 -16.98 -37.00 -34.84
CA SER A 279 -15.53 -37.17 -35.03
C SER A 279 -14.70 -36.89 -33.78
N GLY A 280 -15.25 -36.13 -32.82
CA GLY A 280 -14.50 -35.65 -31.65
C GLY A 280 -13.51 -34.54 -31.95
N GLU A 281 -13.48 -34.03 -33.18
CA GLU A 281 -12.53 -33.00 -33.64
C GLU A 281 -12.87 -31.58 -33.14
N GLY A 282 -14.05 -31.41 -32.52
CA GLY A 282 -14.57 -30.14 -32.02
C GLY A 282 -13.77 -29.48 -30.87
N ARG A 283 -12.77 -30.18 -30.31
CA ARG A 283 -12.08 -29.85 -29.05
C ARG A 283 -13.05 -29.80 -27.85
N GLY A 284 -12.55 -29.50 -26.66
CA GLY A 284 -13.36 -29.31 -25.44
C GLY A 284 -13.53 -27.83 -25.07
N PRO A 285 -14.40 -27.50 -24.10
CA PRO A 285 -14.56 -26.14 -23.59
C PRO A 285 -13.25 -25.56 -23.07
N THR A 286 -13.00 -24.29 -23.40
CA THR A 286 -11.77 -23.59 -22.99
C THR A 286 -11.84 -23.11 -21.54
N THR A 287 -13.02 -22.68 -21.08
CA THR A 287 -13.25 -22.29 -19.69
C THR A 287 -14.08 -23.35 -18.99
N VAL A 288 -13.50 -24.00 -17.98
CA VAL A 288 -14.21 -24.93 -17.09
C VAL A 288 -13.89 -24.63 -15.64
N MET A 289 -14.84 -24.87 -14.75
CA MET A 289 -14.56 -24.86 -13.31
C MET A 289 -13.66 -26.05 -12.97
N PRO A 290 -12.58 -25.87 -12.18
CA PRO A 290 -11.75 -26.98 -11.76
C PRO A 290 -12.55 -28.02 -10.96
N THR A 291 -12.40 -29.30 -11.30
CA THR A 291 -13.15 -30.40 -10.66
C THR A 291 -12.34 -31.10 -9.57
N ASN A 292 -11.01 -31.05 -9.60
CA ASN A 292 -10.10 -31.66 -8.62
C ASN A 292 -9.65 -30.68 -7.52
N LEU A 293 -10.61 -29.98 -6.90
CA LEU A 293 -10.33 -28.90 -5.94
C LEU A 293 -9.44 -29.34 -4.76
N ASP A 294 -9.67 -30.52 -4.18
CA ASP A 294 -8.88 -30.99 -3.03
C ASP A 294 -7.39 -31.14 -3.36
N GLU A 295 -7.08 -31.69 -4.52
CA GLU A 295 -5.70 -31.87 -4.99
C GLU A 295 -5.04 -30.51 -5.26
N LEU A 296 -5.75 -29.61 -5.93
CA LEU A 296 -5.29 -28.26 -6.23
C LEU A 296 -5.02 -27.46 -4.96
N VAL A 297 -5.94 -27.50 -4.00
CA VAL A 297 -5.79 -26.86 -2.69
C VAL A 297 -4.59 -27.42 -1.95
N ARG A 298 -4.37 -28.74 -1.97
CA ARG A 298 -3.18 -29.36 -1.38
C ARG A 298 -1.90 -28.82 -2.01
N ARG A 299 -1.81 -28.77 -3.35
CA ARG A 299 -0.65 -28.19 -4.05
C ARG A 299 -0.39 -26.73 -3.67
N VAL A 300 -1.44 -25.92 -3.52
CA VAL A 300 -1.30 -24.52 -3.07
C VAL A 300 -0.77 -24.44 -1.64
N ARG A 301 -1.25 -25.30 -0.72
CA ARG A 301 -0.77 -25.36 0.66
C ARG A 301 0.69 -25.85 0.72
N ASP A 302 1.07 -26.81 -0.11
CA ASP A 302 2.42 -27.37 -0.20
C ASP A 302 3.47 -26.33 -0.69
N ARG A 303 3.04 -25.27 -1.40
CA ARG A 303 3.90 -24.16 -1.84
C ARG A 303 4.22 -23.12 -0.74
N ARG A 304 3.59 -23.24 0.43
CA ARG A 304 3.85 -22.30 1.54
C ARG A 304 5.26 -22.47 2.08
N PRO A 305 5.91 -21.39 2.56
CA PRO A 305 7.20 -21.52 3.18
C PRO A 305 7.13 -22.41 4.43
N PRO A 306 8.18 -23.18 4.70
CA PRO A 306 8.25 -23.94 5.94
C PRO A 306 8.29 -22.98 7.14
N MET A 307 7.55 -23.36 8.19
CA MET A 307 7.51 -22.63 9.47
C MET A 307 7.47 -23.65 10.61
N PRO A 308 8.08 -23.37 11.77
CA PRO A 308 7.89 -24.19 12.97
C PRO A 308 6.42 -24.26 13.38
N GLU A 309 6.00 -25.36 14.00
CA GLU A 309 4.61 -25.61 14.44
C GLU A 309 4.02 -24.43 15.22
N TRP A 310 4.74 -23.93 16.23
CA TRP A 310 4.28 -22.79 17.04
C TRP A 310 3.97 -21.54 16.19
N MET A 311 4.72 -21.29 15.12
CA MET A 311 4.51 -20.15 14.23
C MET A 311 3.29 -20.38 13.34
N GLN A 312 3.07 -21.62 12.89
CA GLN A 312 1.86 -22.00 12.17
C GLN A 312 0.60 -21.81 13.03
N ASP A 313 0.68 -22.15 14.32
CA ASP A 313 -0.42 -21.94 15.27
C ASP A 313 -0.78 -20.45 15.37
N ARG A 314 0.22 -19.58 15.55
CA ARG A 314 -0.01 -18.12 15.60
C ARG A 314 -0.58 -17.57 14.29
N VAL A 315 -0.11 -18.08 13.15
CA VAL A 315 -0.66 -17.73 11.82
C VAL A 315 -2.13 -18.15 11.70
N SER A 316 -2.47 -19.35 12.20
CA SER A 316 -3.84 -19.86 12.25
C SER A 316 -4.74 -18.99 13.14
N GLU A 317 -4.27 -18.61 14.33
CA GLU A 317 -4.99 -17.71 15.24
C GLU A 317 -5.30 -16.36 14.59
N VAL A 318 -4.32 -15.74 13.92
CA VAL A 318 -4.53 -14.49 13.18
C VAL A 318 -5.56 -14.69 12.06
N ARG A 319 -5.46 -15.78 11.30
CA ARG A 319 -6.38 -16.08 10.20
C ARG A 319 -7.83 -16.20 10.67
N GLN A 320 -8.05 -16.71 11.88
CA GLN A 320 -9.37 -16.90 12.47
C GLN A 320 -10.01 -15.61 13.00
N LEU A 321 -9.27 -14.48 13.06
CA LEU A 321 -9.81 -13.21 13.53
C LEU A 321 -10.90 -12.69 12.58
N LYS A 322 -12.12 -12.54 13.11
CA LYS A 322 -13.27 -12.00 12.37
C LYS A 322 -13.25 -10.47 12.40
N THR A 323 -13.20 -9.83 11.24
CA THR A 323 -13.31 -8.36 11.10
C THR A 323 -14.68 -7.98 10.53
N VAL A 324 -15.15 -6.76 10.79
CA VAL A 324 -16.39 -6.23 10.19
C VAL A 324 -16.33 -6.21 8.66
N THR A 325 -15.17 -6.01 8.06
CA THR A 325 -15.01 -6.09 6.60
C THR A 325 -15.14 -7.52 6.08
N GLY A 326 -14.65 -8.52 6.82
CA GLY A 326 -14.89 -9.94 6.51
C GLY A 326 -16.36 -10.34 6.69
N LEU A 327 -17.02 -9.85 7.74
CA LEU A 327 -18.45 -10.10 8.01
C LEU A 327 -19.38 -9.49 6.95
N ARG A 328 -18.95 -8.43 6.26
CA ARG A 328 -19.69 -7.83 5.14
C ARG A 328 -19.60 -8.65 3.84
N GLY A 329 -18.92 -9.80 3.87
CA GLY A 329 -18.85 -10.72 2.72
C GLY A 329 -18.05 -10.16 1.54
N ASP A 330 -17.10 -9.26 1.80
CA ASP A 330 -16.29 -8.69 0.75
C ASP A 330 -15.35 -9.77 0.16
N PRO A 331 -15.43 -10.07 -1.15
CA PRO A 331 -14.59 -11.07 -1.77
C PRO A 331 -13.10 -10.76 -1.64
N GLY A 332 -12.70 -9.48 -1.57
CA GLY A 332 -11.28 -9.13 -1.35
C GLY A 332 -10.68 -9.71 -0.05
N PHE A 333 -11.52 -10.02 0.94
CA PHE A 333 -11.12 -10.58 2.23
C PHE A 333 -11.51 -12.04 2.44
N SER A 334 -12.38 -12.59 1.60
CA SER A 334 -12.82 -13.99 1.71
C SER A 334 -12.22 -14.89 0.62
N VAL A 335 -11.58 -14.33 -0.40
CA VAL A 335 -11.01 -15.06 -1.53
C VAL A 335 -10.05 -16.17 -1.12
N PRO A 336 -9.00 -15.92 -0.31
CA PRO A 336 -8.09 -16.98 0.12
C PRO A 336 -8.82 -18.14 0.82
N ASP A 337 -9.70 -17.82 1.77
CA ASP A 337 -10.44 -18.84 2.52
C ASP A 337 -11.47 -19.60 1.66
N ALA A 338 -12.05 -18.94 0.66
CA ALA A 338 -12.99 -19.56 -0.27
C ALA A 338 -12.26 -20.52 -1.22
N LEU A 339 -11.17 -20.08 -1.85
CA LEU A 339 -10.40 -20.89 -2.79
C LEU A 339 -9.71 -22.07 -2.10
N GLU A 340 -9.25 -21.91 -0.86
CA GLU A 340 -8.60 -22.97 -0.10
C GLU A 340 -9.56 -23.90 0.67
N SER A 341 -10.88 -23.71 0.55
CA SER A 341 -11.86 -24.50 1.30
C SER A 341 -12.06 -25.91 0.77
N GLY A 342 -11.75 -26.17 -0.51
CA GLY A 342 -12.14 -27.40 -1.21
C GLY A 342 -13.64 -27.48 -1.56
N ASP A 343 -14.47 -26.56 -1.05
CA ASP A 343 -15.92 -26.54 -1.27
C ASP A 343 -16.26 -25.94 -2.63
N ALA A 344 -16.84 -26.75 -3.52
CA ALA A 344 -17.16 -26.37 -4.89
C ALA A 344 -18.17 -25.19 -4.96
N GLU A 345 -19.14 -25.14 -4.04
CA GLU A 345 -20.14 -24.07 -4.04
C GLU A 345 -19.53 -22.73 -3.60
N ARG A 346 -18.67 -22.74 -2.57
CA ARG A 346 -17.93 -21.57 -2.10
C ARG A 346 -16.91 -21.10 -3.14
N HIS A 347 -16.25 -22.03 -3.82
CA HIS A 347 -15.38 -21.75 -4.96
C HIS A 347 -16.14 -21.06 -6.10
N ALA A 348 -17.26 -21.63 -6.54
CA ALA A 348 -18.10 -21.04 -7.59
C ALA A 348 -18.64 -19.64 -7.22
N ARG A 349 -19.08 -19.46 -5.96
CA ARG A 349 -19.53 -18.15 -5.46
C ARG A 349 -18.43 -17.09 -5.51
N VAL A 350 -17.19 -17.44 -5.14
CA VAL A 350 -16.08 -16.46 -5.17
C VAL A 350 -15.65 -16.14 -6.60
N VAL A 351 -15.62 -17.14 -7.50
CA VAL A 351 -15.35 -16.93 -8.93
C VAL A 351 -16.38 -15.98 -9.54
N SER A 352 -17.68 -16.23 -9.33
CA SER A 352 -18.75 -15.34 -9.81
C SER A 352 -18.66 -13.95 -9.16
N GLY A 353 -18.36 -13.89 -7.86
CA GLY A 353 -18.12 -12.65 -7.14
C GLY A 353 -17.02 -11.80 -7.75
N LEU A 354 -15.86 -12.40 -8.07
CA LEU A 354 -14.72 -11.72 -8.70
C LEU A 354 -15.08 -11.20 -10.10
N LEU A 355 -15.71 -12.02 -10.95
CA LEU A 355 -16.12 -11.64 -12.30
C LEU A 355 -17.11 -10.46 -12.31
N ARG A 356 -17.84 -10.22 -11.21
CA ARG A 356 -18.75 -9.08 -11.10
C ARG A 356 -18.02 -7.74 -10.94
N TYR A 357 -16.78 -7.73 -10.47
CA TYR A 357 -16.03 -6.49 -10.27
C TYR A 357 -15.67 -5.84 -11.60
N PRO A 358 -15.79 -4.50 -11.72
CA PRO A 358 -15.31 -3.81 -12.90
C PRO A 358 -13.78 -3.83 -12.99
N PRO A 359 -13.17 -4.15 -14.15
CA PRO A 359 -11.73 -3.96 -14.37
C PRO A 359 -11.27 -2.55 -14.02
N GLY A 360 -10.18 -2.44 -13.28
CA GLY A 360 -9.59 -1.15 -12.88
C GLY A 360 -10.31 -0.45 -11.73
N TYR A 361 -11.37 -1.05 -11.16
CA TYR A 361 -12.14 -0.45 -10.07
C TYR A 361 -11.27 -0.11 -8.85
N PHE A 362 -11.23 1.17 -8.47
CA PHE A 362 -10.43 1.62 -7.32
C PHE A 362 -11.04 1.16 -5.98
N ARG A 363 -10.31 0.30 -5.26
CA ARG A 363 -10.69 -0.27 -3.95
C ARG A 363 -9.95 0.35 -2.77
N GLY A 364 -9.48 1.59 -2.89
CA GLY A 364 -8.63 2.20 -1.87
C GLY A 364 -7.34 1.41 -1.69
N HIS A 365 -7.07 0.99 -0.45
CA HIS A 365 -5.81 0.35 -0.08
C HIS A 365 -5.73 -1.17 -0.35
N SER A 366 -6.76 -1.76 -0.99
CA SER A 366 -6.89 -3.20 -1.24
C SER A 366 -6.67 -3.65 -2.70
N HIS A 367 -6.09 -2.83 -3.58
CA HIS A 367 -5.96 -3.20 -5.00
C HIS A 367 -5.01 -4.38 -5.25
N LEU A 368 -3.95 -4.52 -4.46
CA LEU A 368 -3.06 -5.68 -4.54
C LEU A 368 -3.79 -6.99 -4.17
N ASP A 369 -4.88 -6.91 -3.40
CA ASP A 369 -5.63 -8.10 -3.00
C ASP A 369 -6.23 -8.82 -4.23
N PHE A 370 -6.49 -8.12 -5.35
CA PHE A 370 -6.96 -8.72 -6.61
C PHE A 370 -5.84 -9.41 -7.40
N MET A 371 -4.57 -9.17 -7.06
CA MET A 371 -3.45 -9.91 -7.64
C MET A 371 -3.29 -11.29 -6.99
N ILE A 372 -3.69 -11.42 -5.71
CA ILE A 372 -3.53 -12.65 -4.94
C ILE A 372 -4.10 -13.88 -5.66
N PRO A 373 -5.32 -13.86 -6.25
CA PRO A 373 -5.82 -14.96 -7.08
C PRO A 373 -4.82 -15.42 -8.15
N LEU A 374 -4.26 -14.48 -8.92
CA LEU A 374 -3.34 -14.79 -10.02
C LEU A 374 -1.98 -15.27 -9.51
N LEU A 375 -1.47 -14.66 -8.44
CA LEU A 375 -0.13 -14.94 -7.92
C LEU A 375 -0.06 -16.24 -7.11
N VAL A 376 -1.15 -16.62 -6.43
CA VAL A 376 -1.16 -17.76 -5.48
C VAL A 376 -2.04 -18.91 -5.97
N TYR A 377 -3.19 -18.59 -6.55
CA TYR A 377 -4.27 -19.54 -6.77
C TYR A 377 -4.53 -19.84 -8.25
N GLY A 378 -3.60 -19.53 -9.15
CA GLY A 378 -3.82 -19.60 -10.60
C GLY A 378 -4.45 -20.92 -11.09
N GLU A 379 -4.01 -22.07 -10.58
CA GLU A 379 -4.56 -23.38 -10.97
C GLU A 379 -5.99 -23.64 -10.45
N LEU A 380 -6.44 -22.87 -9.45
CA LEU A 380 -7.81 -22.91 -8.94
C LEU A 380 -8.73 -21.95 -9.71
N LEU A 381 -8.25 -21.18 -10.67
CA LEU A 381 -9.08 -20.22 -11.40
C LEU A 381 -9.44 -20.77 -12.79
N PRO A 382 -10.70 -20.63 -13.23
CA PRO A 382 -11.04 -20.89 -14.63
C PRO A 382 -10.40 -19.84 -15.55
N ASP A 383 -10.16 -20.20 -16.81
CA ASP A 383 -9.48 -19.35 -17.81
C ASP A 383 -10.11 -17.96 -17.97
N VAL A 384 -11.43 -17.88 -17.95
CA VAL A 384 -12.15 -16.59 -18.03
C VAL A 384 -11.83 -15.65 -16.87
N LEU A 385 -11.53 -16.19 -15.69
CA LEU A 385 -11.14 -15.39 -14.53
C LEU A 385 -9.69 -14.94 -14.64
N HIS A 386 -8.80 -15.76 -15.21
CA HIS A 386 -7.45 -15.30 -15.61
C HIS A 386 -7.54 -14.13 -16.57
N TYR A 387 -8.31 -14.28 -17.64
CA TYR A 387 -8.56 -13.21 -18.60
C TYR A 387 -9.12 -11.95 -17.94
N HIS A 388 -10.15 -12.08 -17.09
CA HIS A 388 -10.78 -10.95 -16.42
C HIS A 388 -9.82 -10.19 -15.50
N LEU A 389 -9.04 -10.91 -14.69
CA LEU A 389 -8.09 -10.29 -13.76
C LEU A 389 -6.88 -9.70 -14.51
N ARG A 390 -6.43 -10.29 -15.63
CA ARG A 390 -5.45 -9.63 -16.51
C ARG A 390 -6.01 -8.32 -17.04
N LYS A 391 -7.24 -8.30 -17.59
CA LYS A 391 -7.91 -7.07 -18.05
C LYS A 391 -8.06 -6.03 -16.94
N TYR A 392 -8.26 -6.46 -15.69
CA TYR A 392 -8.25 -5.57 -14.52
C TYR A 392 -6.92 -4.81 -14.39
N PHE A 393 -5.78 -5.49 -14.47
CA PHE A 393 -4.46 -4.83 -14.37
C PHE A 393 -4.08 -4.09 -15.65
N GLU A 394 -4.44 -4.60 -16.82
CA GLU A 394 -4.28 -3.90 -18.10
C GLU A 394 -5.00 -2.55 -18.03
N SER A 395 -6.29 -2.51 -17.64
CA SER A 395 -7.05 -1.25 -17.52
C SER A 395 -6.45 -0.23 -16.55
N ARG A 396 -5.53 -0.65 -15.69
CA ARG A 396 -4.88 0.18 -14.69
C ARG A 396 -3.49 0.63 -15.12
N TRP A 397 -2.77 -0.12 -15.95
CA TRP A 397 -1.35 0.12 -16.23
C TRP A 397 -1.00 0.25 -17.73
N LEU A 398 -1.91 -0.10 -18.65
CA LEU A 398 -1.70 -0.03 -20.11
C LEU A 398 -2.37 1.12 -20.90
N PRO A 399 -3.45 1.78 -20.44
CA PRO A 399 -4.08 2.88 -21.17
C PRO A 399 -3.07 4.00 -21.44
N PRO A 400 -3.27 4.84 -22.48
CA PRO A 400 -2.31 5.88 -22.82
C PRO A 400 -2.25 6.90 -21.69
N TYR A 401 -1.34 6.67 -20.74
CA TYR A 401 -0.97 7.65 -19.76
C TYR A 401 0.16 8.45 -20.38
N SER A 402 -0.07 9.73 -20.61
CA SER A 402 1.02 10.67 -20.77
C SER A 402 1.98 10.55 -19.59
N GLN A 403 3.25 10.90 -19.81
CA GLN A 403 4.20 11.04 -18.71
C GLN A 403 3.65 11.98 -17.61
N GLU A 404 2.82 12.96 -17.98
CA GLU A 404 2.13 13.85 -17.06
C GLU A 404 1.02 13.17 -16.24
N GLU A 405 0.23 12.26 -16.81
CA GLU A 405 -0.79 11.50 -16.05
C GLU A 405 -0.16 10.50 -15.09
N LEU A 406 0.97 9.89 -15.46
CA LEU A 406 1.76 9.08 -14.52
C LEU A 406 2.34 9.94 -13.38
N ARG A 407 2.65 11.24 -13.60
CA ARG A 407 3.06 12.17 -12.52
C ARG A 407 1.97 12.36 -11.47
N HIS A 408 0.70 12.37 -11.89
CA HIS A 408 -0.43 12.55 -10.99
C HIS A 408 -0.73 11.30 -10.15
N ARG A 409 -0.26 10.09 -10.54
CA ARG A 409 -0.35 8.90 -9.67
C ARG A 409 0.55 9.03 -8.45
N VAL A 410 -0.02 9.60 -7.39
CA VAL A 410 0.66 9.98 -6.15
C VAL A 410 1.47 8.81 -5.59
N GLY A 411 2.80 8.93 -5.67
CA GLY A 411 3.77 7.97 -5.10
C GLY A 411 4.42 7.00 -6.09
N TYR A 412 3.91 6.91 -7.33
CA TYR A 412 4.54 6.12 -8.38
C TYR A 412 5.64 6.89 -9.12
N TRP A 413 5.35 8.07 -9.67
CA TRP A 413 6.39 8.91 -10.27
C TRP A 413 7.36 9.39 -9.19
N GLY A 414 8.67 9.40 -9.43
CA GLY A 414 9.76 9.55 -8.45
C GLY A 414 9.75 10.79 -7.53
N GLY A 415 8.67 11.57 -7.51
CA GLY A 415 8.34 12.57 -6.51
C GLY A 415 7.96 11.99 -5.14
N MET A 416 7.81 12.90 -4.18
CA MET A 416 7.58 12.58 -2.78
C MET A 416 6.09 12.42 -2.46
N ALA A 417 5.68 11.21 -2.06
CA ALA A 417 4.36 10.94 -1.48
C ALA A 417 4.49 10.37 -0.05
N THR A 418 3.38 9.91 0.54
CA THR A 418 3.39 9.22 1.83
C THR A 418 3.93 7.79 1.67
N LEU A 419 4.62 7.26 2.69
CA LEU A 419 5.25 5.94 2.63
C LEU A 419 4.29 4.83 2.14
N ASN A 420 3.07 4.76 2.65
CA ASN A 420 2.05 3.78 2.24
C ASN A 420 1.69 3.87 0.76
N HIS A 421 1.53 5.07 0.20
CA HIS A 421 1.22 5.22 -1.21
C HIS A 421 2.42 4.81 -2.07
N GLN A 422 3.63 5.19 -1.68
CA GLN A 422 4.84 4.78 -2.40
C GLN A 422 5.01 3.25 -2.34
N GLY A 423 4.97 2.63 -1.15
CA GLY A 423 5.06 1.18 -0.98
C GLY A 423 4.00 0.44 -1.78
N GLN A 424 2.77 0.92 -1.71
CA GLN A 424 1.62 0.33 -2.39
C GLN A 424 1.72 0.37 -3.92
N PHE A 425 1.84 1.56 -4.52
CA PHE A 425 1.85 1.69 -5.99
C PHE A 425 3.12 1.17 -6.62
N ARG A 426 4.27 1.26 -5.94
CA ARG A 426 5.55 0.75 -6.49
C ARG A 426 5.60 -0.78 -6.45
N SER A 427 5.05 -1.41 -5.40
CA SER A 427 4.91 -2.87 -5.35
C SER A 427 3.87 -3.38 -6.36
N GLU A 428 2.74 -2.67 -6.52
CA GLU A 428 1.74 -3.01 -7.53
C GLU A 428 2.29 -2.90 -8.94
N ALA A 429 2.98 -1.81 -9.27
CA ALA A 429 3.57 -1.63 -10.60
C ALA A 429 4.57 -2.74 -10.94
N LEU A 430 5.42 -3.14 -9.98
CA LEU A 430 6.38 -4.23 -10.19
C LEU A 430 5.65 -5.54 -10.50
N LEU A 431 4.74 -5.95 -9.62
CA LEU A 431 4.04 -7.23 -9.78
C LEU A 431 3.15 -7.22 -11.04
N ALA A 432 2.52 -6.09 -11.36
CA ALA A 432 1.68 -5.97 -12.55
C ALA A 432 2.51 -6.01 -13.83
N ALA A 433 3.68 -5.36 -13.84
CA ALA A 433 4.60 -5.40 -14.98
C ALA A 433 5.09 -6.83 -15.24
N GLU A 434 5.53 -7.54 -14.21
CA GLU A 434 5.96 -8.94 -14.33
C GLU A 434 4.79 -9.84 -14.79
N LEU A 435 3.60 -9.66 -14.20
CA LEU A 435 2.41 -10.42 -14.55
C LEU A 435 2.00 -10.24 -16.02
N LEU A 436 2.05 -9.00 -16.52
CA LEU A 436 1.62 -8.63 -17.86
C LEU A 436 2.75 -8.73 -18.91
N GLY A 437 4.00 -8.88 -18.50
CA GLY A 437 5.17 -8.91 -19.40
C GLY A 437 5.52 -7.54 -19.97
N LEU A 438 5.47 -6.48 -19.15
CA LEU A 438 5.66 -5.09 -19.58
C LEU A 438 7.05 -4.57 -19.22
N GLU A 439 8.02 -4.78 -20.11
CA GLU A 439 9.45 -4.48 -19.87
C GLU A 439 9.70 -3.03 -19.42
N ASP A 440 9.13 -2.04 -20.13
CA ASP A 440 9.29 -0.62 -19.78
C ASP A 440 8.73 -0.28 -18.40
N LEU A 441 7.59 -0.87 -18.04
CA LEU A 441 6.96 -0.66 -16.74
C LEU A 441 7.79 -1.33 -15.64
N GLU A 442 8.36 -2.50 -15.93
CA GLU A 442 9.20 -3.25 -15.01
C GLU A 442 10.48 -2.49 -14.67
N VAL A 443 11.19 -1.93 -15.65
CA VAL A 443 12.37 -1.09 -15.43
C VAL A 443 12.03 0.09 -14.51
N ARG A 444 10.93 0.80 -14.77
CA ARG A 444 10.48 1.93 -13.95
C ARG A 444 10.04 1.50 -12.55
N ALA A 445 9.38 0.35 -12.41
CA ALA A 445 8.97 -0.16 -11.11
C ALA A 445 10.18 -0.54 -10.24
N ARG A 446 11.17 -1.23 -10.81
CA ARG A 446 12.45 -1.56 -10.16
C ARG A 446 13.23 -0.30 -9.74
N ARG A 447 13.23 0.74 -10.60
CA ARG A 447 13.76 2.08 -10.28
C ARG A 447 13.06 2.68 -9.05
N ASN A 448 11.74 2.69 -9.05
CA ASN A 448 10.95 3.30 -7.99
C ASN A 448 11.06 2.55 -6.65
N LEU A 449 11.10 1.23 -6.65
CA LEU A 449 11.35 0.44 -5.44
C LEU A 449 12.76 0.69 -4.87
N SER A 450 13.75 0.83 -5.74
CA SER A 450 15.12 1.17 -5.30
C SER A 450 15.18 2.57 -4.69
N LEU A 451 14.43 3.53 -5.24
CA LEU A 451 14.24 4.85 -4.61
C LEU A 451 13.48 4.74 -3.29
N LEU A 452 12.47 3.88 -3.17
CA LEU A 452 11.69 3.73 -1.92
C LEU A 452 12.58 3.34 -0.75
N ASN A 453 13.46 2.36 -0.98
CA ASN A 453 14.42 1.91 0.04
C ASN A 453 15.31 3.08 0.49
N ARG A 454 15.83 3.88 -0.43
CA ARG A 454 16.74 5.01 -0.14
C ARG A 454 16.05 6.23 0.47
N GLN A 455 14.84 6.53 -0.01
CA GLN A 455 14.14 7.79 0.27
C GLN A 455 13.28 7.73 1.53
N MET A 456 12.78 6.55 1.90
CA MET A 456 11.75 6.43 2.94
C MET A 456 11.96 5.29 3.96
N LEU A 457 12.67 4.21 3.61
CA LEU A 457 12.85 3.06 4.51
C LEU A 457 14.18 3.11 5.25
N TYR A 458 15.26 3.39 4.53
CA TYR A 458 16.64 3.46 5.01
C TYR A 458 17.19 4.89 4.93
N SER A 459 16.32 5.90 4.88
CA SER A 459 16.69 7.32 4.85
C SER A 459 17.10 7.88 6.20
N GLU A 460 16.58 7.30 7.28
CA GLU A 460 16.65 7.82 8.64
C GLU A 460 16.29 6.71 9.66
N GLY A 461 16.48 6.98 10.95
CA GLY A 461 16.27 6.03 12.05
C GLY A 461 14.86 5.46 12.12
N THR A 462 13.88 6.32 11.90
CA THR A 462 12.46 5.98 11.98
C THR A 462 11.75 6.11 10.64
N ILE A 463 10.75 5.28 10.42
CA ILE A 463 9.88 5.44 9.25
C ILE A 463 8.80 6.48 9.51
N GLN A 464 8.38 7.17 8.44
CA GLN A 464 7.31 8.17 8.43
C GLN A 464 5.93 7.67 8.94
N GLU A 465 5.76 6.36 9.17
CA GLU A 465 4.54 5.70 9.65
C GLU A 465 4.73 5.01 11.00
N ARG A 466 5.79 5.34 11.74
CA ARG A 466 5.92 5.00 13.15
C ARG A 466 4.60 5.36 13.85
N GLY A 467 4.18 4.60 14.85
CA GLY A 467 2.93 4.84 15.60
C GLY A 467 1.60 4.86 14.81
N ASP A 468 1.60 4.94 13.48
CA ASP A 468 0.41 4.87 12.62
C ASP A 468 0.23 3.43 12.14
N SER A 469 -0.52 2.65 12.92
CA SER A 469 -0.71 1.23 12.66
C SER A 469 -1.53 0.93 11.40
N PHE A 470 -2.35 1.87 10.93
CA PHE A 470 -3.18 1.69 9.74
C PHE A 470 -2.33 1.76 8.47
N TYR A 471 -1.62 2.87 8.25
CA TYR A 471 -0.80 3.01 7.05
C TYR A 471 0.40 2.07 7.05
N LEU A 472 0.98 1.83 8.23
CA LEU A 472 2.05 0.86 8.37
C LEU A 472 1.63 -0.55 7.95
N GLY A 473 0.38 -0.94 8.24
CA GLY A 473 -0.19 -2.20 7.76
C GLY A 473 -0.19 -2.29 6.23
N ILE A 474 -0.61 -1.22 5.54
CA ILE A 474 -0.60 -1.15 4.06
C ILE A 474 0.82 -1.28 3.52
N THR A 475 1.77 -0.54 4.11
CA THR A 475 3.19 -0.60 3.70
C THR A 475 3.76 -2.00 3.87
N LEU A 476 3.59 -2.62 5.06
CA LEU A 476 4.04 -3.98 5.32
C LEU A 476 3.39 -5.00 4.38
N GLY A 477 2.07 -4.95 4.23
CA GLY A 477 1.31 -5.85 3.36
C GLY A 477 1.72 -5.76 1.89
N THR A 478 2.03 -4.56 1.39
CA THR A 478 2.36 -4.34 -0.03
C THR A 478 3.82 -4.73 -0.32
N LEU A 479 4.76 -4.36 0.55
CA LEU A 479 6.16 -4.78 0.45
C LEU A 479 6.31 -6.30 0.57
N GLN A 480 5.60 -6.94 1.50
CA GLN A 480 5.68 -8.38 1.67
C GLN A 480 5.09 -9.15 0.49
N MET A 481 4.10 -8.59 -0.23
CA MET A 481 3.64 -9.18 -1.49
C MET A 481 4.73 -9.16 -2.56
N ALA A 482 5.44 -8.05 -2.73
CA ALA A 482 6.57 -7.99 -3.65
C ALA A 482 7.72 -8.92 -3.22
N ALA A 483 8.00 -8.98 -1.91
CA ALA A 483 9.03 -9.87 -1.34
C ALA A 483 8.73 -11.34 -1.58
N ARG A 484 7.44 -11.72 -1.60
CA ARG A 484 7.00 -13.09 -1.78
C ARG A 484 6.87 -13.50 -3.25
N PHE A 485 6.35 -12.61 -4.09
CA PHE A 485 5.81 -12.98 -5.40
C PHE A 485 6.56 -12.38 -6.60
N SER A 486 7.50 -11.46 -6.40
CA SER A 486 8.29 -10.95 -7.54
C SER A 486 9.11 -12.08 -8.18
N ARG A 487 9.14 -12.11 -9.52
CA ARG A 487 9.93 -13.04 -10.32
C ARG A 487 11.43 -12.75 -10.19
N ASP A 488 11.80 -11.48 -10.01
CA ASP A 488 13.19 -11.06 -9.79
C ASP A 488 13.63 -11.34 -8.34
N PRO A 489 14.59 -12.27 -8.11
CA PRO A 489 15.12 -12.56 -6.77
C PRO A 489 15.74 -11.34 -6.07
N LEU A 490 16.35 -10.41 -6.82
CA LEU A 490 16.91 -9.19 -6.25
C LEU A 490 15.81 -8.25 -5.76
N MET A 491 14.66 -8.18 -6.46
CA MET A 491 13.50 -7.41 -5.98
C MET A 491 12.86 -8.05 -4.76
N ARG A 492 12.78 -9.39 -4.72
CA ARG A 492 12.35 -10.11 -3.51
C ARG A 492 13.23 -9.76 -2.31
N LEU A 493 14.56 -9.78 -2.48
CA LEU A 493 15.48 -9.41 -1.41
C LEU A 493 15.30 -7.94 -1.00
N LYS A 494 15.35 -6.97 -1.93
CA LYS A 494 15.21 -5.53 -1.61
C LYS A 494 13.94 -5.21 -0.83
N THR A 495 12.82 -5.79 -1.22
CA THR A 495 11.53 -5.56 -0.56
C THR A 495 11.44 -6.29 0.79
N SER A 496 12.02 -7.49 0.90
CA SER A 496 12.15 -8.19 2.19
C SER A 496 13.01 -7.43 3.21
N LEU A 497 14.06 -6.73 2.77
CA LEU A 497 14.86 -5.85 3.64
C LEU A 497 14.05 -4.63 4.09
N GLY A 498 13.19 -4.10 3.22
CA GLY A 498 12.21 -3.08 3.61
C GLY A 498 11.27 -3.56 4.73
N VAL A 499 10.77 -4.79 4.62
CA VAL A 499 9.96 -5.42 5.69
C VAL A 499 10.79 -5.60 6.97
N GLU A 500 12.02 -6.12 6.86
CA GLU A 500 12.95 -6.30 7.98
C GLU A 500 13.20 -5.00 8.75
N LYS A 501 13.47 -3.88 8.05
CA LYS A 501 13.66 -2.56 8.69
C LYS A 501 12.45 -2.13 9.51
N ILE A 502 11.25 -2.31 8.96
CA ILE A 502 10.00 -1.95 9.64
C ILE A 502 9.75 -2.83 10.86
N LEU A 503 10.01 -4.14 10.75
CA LEU A 503 9.87 -5.08 11.86
C LEU A 503 10.89 -4.81 12.96
N PHE A 504 12.13 -4.52 12.58
CA PHE A 504 13.18 -4.12 13.52
C PHE A 504 12.75 -2.90 14.34
N GLU A 505 12.28 -1.83 13.69
CA GLU A 505 11.79 -0.64 14.39
C GLU A 505 10.52 -0.90 15.24
N SER A 506 9.62 -1.74 14.74
CA SER A 506 8.44 -2.14 15.52
C SER A 506 8.82 -2.91 16.77
N ASN A 507 9.89 -3.70 16.71
CA ASN A 507 10.40 -4.49 17.82
C ASN A 507 11.18 -3.64 18.83
N THR A 508 11.91 -2.60 18.41
CA THR A 508 12.59 -1.68 19.34
C THR A 508 11.62 -0.85 20.19
N THR A 509 10.35 -0.76 19.79
CA THR A 509 9.30 -0.05 20.54
C THR A 509 8.26 -0.96 21.19
N TYR A 510 8.32 -2.27 20.97
CA TYR A 510 7.35 -3.22 21.50
C TYR A 510 7.70 -3.68 22.91
N HIS A 511 6.76 -3.63 23.86
CA HIS A 511 6.95 -4.17 25.21
C HIS A 511 6.21 -5.51 25.36
N PRO A 512 6.89 -6.61 25.77
CA PRO A 512 6.27 -7.93 25.92
C PRO A 512 5.15 -7.95 26.96
N GLY A 513 5.41 -7.48 28.19
CA GLY A 513 4.42 -7.47 29.27
C GLY A 513 3.18 -6.59 29.00
N LEU A 514 3.34 -5.43 28.34
CA LEU A 514 2.23 -4.56 27.94
C LEU A 514 1.52 -5.07 26.68
N LYS A 515 2.13 -6.02 25.95
CA LYS A 515 1.75 -6.50 24.63
C LYS A 515 1.48 -5.37 23.61
N ARG A 516 2.22 -4.26 23.70
CA ARG A 516 1.97 -3.06 22.89
C ARG A 516 3.27 -2.36 22.51
N ARG A 517 3.24 -1.65 21.37
CA ARG A 517 4.28 -0.67 21.04
C ARG A 517 4.07 0.62 21.84
N VAL A 518 5.12 1.10 22.48
CA VAL A 518 5.17 2.40 23.13
C VAL A 518 5.95 3.33 22.23
N SER A 519 5.25 4.23 21.55
CA SER A 519 5.86 5.18 20.63
C SER A 519 4.98 6.41 20.48
N ARG A 520 5.60 7.58 20.20
CA ARG A 520 4.88 8.73 19.64
C ARG A 520 4.07 8.36 18.39
N ILE A 521 3.06 9.16 18.04
CA ILE A 521 2.10 8.84 16.98
C ILE A 521 2.17 9.87 15.85
N ALA A 522 2.44 9.41 14.62
CA ALA A 522 2.77 10.27 13.48
C ALA A 522 1.58 10.99 12.85
N ARG A 523 0.33 10.58 13.15
CA ARG A 523 -0.81 10.85 12.27
C ARG A 523 -2.19 10.74 12.94
N ARG A 524 -3.22 11.00 12.14
CA ARG A 524 -4.53 11.57 12.47
C ARG A 524 -5.66 10.56 12.38
N TYR A 525 -5.68 9.63 13.31
CA TYR A 525 -6.87 8.79 13.54
C TYR A 525 -7.48 9.09 14.90
N ARG A 526 -8.66 8.52 15.16
CA ARG A 526 -9.24 8.54 16.50
C ARG A 526 -8.21 7.97 17.45
N LEU A 527 -7.92 8.71 18.51
CA LEU A 527 -6.90 8.35 19.48
C LEU A 527 -7.12 6.93 20.01
N ASP A 528 -8.37 6.60 20.32
CA ASP A 528 -8.78 5.27 20.78
C ASP A 528 -8.47 4.16 19.75
N ASP A 529 -8.58 4.43 18.44
CA ASP A 529 -8.26 3.43 17.39
C ASP A 529 -6.75 3.18 17.26
N LEU A 530 -5.90 4.16 17.60
CA LEU A 530 -4.44 4.01 17.58
C LEU A 530 -3.91 3.45 18.91
N LEU A 531 -4.46 3.93 20.02
CA LEU A 531 -4.04 3.63 21.39
C LEU A 531 -4.72 2.44 22.03
N MET A 532 -5.83 1.93 21.49
CA MET A 532 -6.51 0.76 22.07
C MET A 532 -6.56 -0.43 21.10
N ALA A 533 -6.76 -0.22 19.80
CA ALA A 533 -6.99 -1.33 18.88
C ALA A 533 -5.76 -2.23 18.60
N GLN A 534 -6.03 -3.50 18.31
CA GLN A 534 -5.08 -4.45 17.73
C GLN A 534 -5.14 -4.34 16.20
N ALA A 535 -4.01 -4.10 15.55
CA ALA A 535 -3.95 -3.73 14.13
C ALA A 535 -2.98 -4.65 13.35
N PRO A 536 -2.84 -4.53 12.02
CA PRO A 536 -2.01 -5.43 11.22
C PRO A 536 -0.58 -5.59 11.72
N PRO A 537 0.15 -4.52 12.15
CA PRO A 537 1.48 -4.70 12.74
C PRO A 537 1.48 -5.59 14.00
N ARG A 538 0.42 -5.53 14.82
CA ARG A 538 0.27 -6.40 16.01
C ARG A 538 -0.07 -7.83 15.60
N GLY A 539 -0.88 -8.04 14.56
CA GLY A 539 -1.10 -9.36 13.97
C GLY A 539 0.19 -9.97 13.42
N ILE A 540 1.03 -9.17 12.77
CA ILE A 540 2.34 -9.62 12.27
C ILE A 540 3.26 -9.99 13.44
N LEU A 541 3.39 -9.13 14.46
CA LEU A 541 4.16 -9.46 15.68
C LEU A 541 3.62 -10.72 16.38
N HIS A 542 2.31 -10.97 16.33
CA HIS A 542 1.71 -12.19 16.86
C HIS A 542 2.27 -13.44 16.16
N THR A 543 2.40 -13.40 14.83
CA THR A 543 3.01 -14.52 14.07
C THR A 543 4.49 -14.74 14.39
N LEU A 544 5.18 -13.75 14.97
CA LEU A 544 6.59 -13.81 15.35
C LEU A 544 6.81 -14.03 16.86
N SER A 545 5.72 -14.14 17.64
CA SER A 545 5.74 -14.30 19.10
C SER A 545 5.24 -15.69 19.46
N ARG A 546 6.06 -16.47 20.16
CA ARG A 546 5.66 -17.79 20.65
C ARG A 546 4.61 -17.69 21.75
N LYS A 547 4.65 -16.62 22.56
CA LYS A 547 3.65 -16.33 23.60
C LYS A 547 2.34 -15.70 23.07
N GLY A 548 2.36 -15.19 21.83
CA GLY A 548 1.27 -14.44 21.22
C GLY A 548 1.09 -13.04 21.83
N VAL A 549 0.93 -12.04 20.96
CA VAL A 549 0.81 -10.62 21.38
C VAL A 549 -0.62 -10.07 21.41
N LEU A 550 -1.61 -10.87 21.04
CA LEU A 550 -3.02 -10.45 21.01
C LEU A 550 -3.63 -10.53 22.41
N ILE A 551 -4.61 -9.67 22.67
CA ILE A 551 -5.37 -9.55 23.93
C ILE A 551 -6.86 -9.47 23.57
N GLN A 552 -7.75 -9.97 24.44
CA GLN A 552 -9.21 -9.96 24.17
C GLN A 552 -9.57 -10.46 22.75
N SER A 553 -8.87 -11.47 22.23
CA SER A 553 -9.11 -12.00 20.87
C SER A 553 -10.45 -12.73 20.75
N ASP A 554 -11.01 -13.16 21.88
CA ASP A 554 -12.31 -13.77 22.06
C ASP A 554 -13.45 -12.75 22.25
N GLN A 555 -13.14 -11.52 22.70
CA GLN A 555 -14.10 -10.43 22.88
C GLN A 555 -14.15 -9.56 21.61
N LEU A 556 -15.06 -9.94 20.69
CA LEU A 556 -15.25 -9.28 19.40
C LEU A 556 -16.10 -8.01 19.55
N GLY A 557 -15.54 -6.86 19.14
CA GLY A 557 -16.31 -5.63 18.96
C GLY A 557 -15.60 -4.66 18.04
N LEU A 558 -15.98 -4.64 16.76
CA LEU A 558 -15.67 -3.57 15.82
C LEU A 558 -16.93 -2.72 15.70
N TYR A 559 -16.83 -1.45 16.10
CA TYR A 559 -17.81 -0.38 15.92
C TYR A 559 -19.28 -0.72 16.29
N PRO A 560 -19.80 0.00 17.29
CA PRO A 560 -20.92 -0.28 18.22
C PRO A 560 -21.88 -1.47 18.06
N ASP A 561 -22.66 -1.75 19.10
CA ASP A 561 -23.75 -2.73 19.02
C ASP A 561 -24.77 -2.31 17.93
N VAL A 562 -24.76 -3.05 16.81
CA VAL A 562 -25.59 -2.81 15.62
C VAL A 562 -27.08 -3.00 15.87
N THR A 563 -27.44 -3.76 16.89
CA THR A 563 -28.82 -4.11 17.25
C THR A 563 -29.37 -3.14 18.28
N LEU A 564 -28.54 -2.63 19.18
CA LEU A 564 -28.84 -1.48 20.04
C LEU A 564 -28.76 -0.16 19.27
N ALA A 565 -27.95 -0.08 18.21
CA ALA A 565 -28.01 1.00 17.22
C ALA A 565 -29.31 0.93 16.40
N ALA A 566 -29.78 -0.28 16.06
CA ALA A 566 -31.08 -0.47 15.40
C ALA A 566 -32.28 -0.22 16.34
N LYS A 567 -32.27 -0.71 17.58
CA LYS A 567 -33.28 -0.44 18.64
C LYS A 567 -33.32 1.04 19.04
N ARG A 568 -32.16 1.71 19.09
CA ARG A 568 -32.07 3.17 19.16
C ARG A 568 -32.72 3.84 17.95
N GLY A 569 -32.54 3.28 16.75
CA GLY A 569 -33.05 3.79 15.48
C GLY A 569 -34.55 3.58 15.22
N SER A 570 -35.19 2.66 15.95
CA SER A 570 -36.63 2.40 15.88
C SER A 570 -37.48 3.20 16.88
N GLY A 571 -36.88 4.01 17.76
CA GLY A 571 -37.58 4.89 18.70
C GLY A 571 -37.82 4.32 20.11
N GLU A 572 -37.26 3.15 20.42
CA GLU A 572 -37.28 2.56 21.77
C GLU A 572 -36.39 3.37 22.75
N LYS A 573 -36.90 3.65 23.96
CA LYS A 573 -36.11 4.35 25.00
C LYS A 573 -34.98 3.47 25.51
N LEU A 574 -33.75 3.95 25.35
CA LEU A 574 -32.54 3.33 25.89
C LEU A 574 -32.06 4.02 27.17
N THR A 575 -31.52 3.23 28.10
CA THR A 575 -30.81 3.72 29.28
C THR A 575 -29.44 4.34 28.94
N ALA A 576 -28.85 5.14 29.83
CA ALA A 576 -27.50 5.72 29.64
C ALA A 576 -26.39 4.66 29.46
N LYS A 577 -26.65 3.40 29.84
CA LYS A 577 -25.75 2.25 29.72
C LYS A 577 -25.87 1.58 28.35
N GLU A 578 -27.08 1.44 27.81
CA GLU A 578 -27.32 0.94 26.45
C GLU A 578 -26.95 1.98 25.39
N GLN A 579 -27.09 3.26 25.76
CA GLN A 579 -26.53 4.35 24.97
C GLN A 579 -25.02 4.18 24.78
N ARG A 580 -24.24 3.67 25.75
CA ARG A 580 -22.78 3.38 25.65
C ARG A 580 -22.45 2.10 24.88
N ALA A 581 -23.28 1.06 25.00
CA ALA A 581 -23.17 -0.17 24.23
C ALA A 581 -23.47 0.04 22.72
N ALA A 582 -24.33 1.01 22.38
CA ALA A 582 -24.52 1.52 21.01
C ALA A 582 -23.38 2.44 20.51
N ILE A 583 -22.25 2.60 21.23
CA ILE A 583 -21.10 3.45 20.80
C ILE A 583 -19.74 2.73 20.68
N GLY A 584 -19.43 1.68 21.47
CA GLY A 584 -18.23 0.80 21.36
C GLY A 584 -16.82 1.41 21.58
N LEU A 585 -15.86 0.63 22.10
CA LEU A 585 -14.40 0.89 22.07
C LEU A 585 -13.70 -0.33 21.43
N SER A 586 -12.79 -0.10 20.48
CA SER A 586 -12.27 -1.13 19.56
C SER A 586 -11.08 -1.92 20.14
N THR A 587 -11.15 -3.26 20.11
CA THR A 587 -9.98 -4.14 20.36
C THR A 587 -9.35 -4.66 19.07
N LEU A 588 -10.01 -4.63 17.91
CA LEU A 588 -9.47 -5.11 16.63
C LEU A 588 -9.69 -4.05 15.53
N ASN A 589 -8.66 -3.73 14.74
CA ASN A 589 -8.65 -2.74 13.68
C ASN A 589 -7.74 -3.19 12.51
N PHE A 590 -8.21 -4.16 11.73
CA PHE A 590 -7.53 -4.69 10.53
C PHE A 590 -8.11 -4.12 9.22
N HIS A 591 -8.55 -2.85 9.23
CA HIS A 591 -9.15 -2.23 8.04
C HIS A 591 -8.17 -2.01 6.87
N ALA A 592 -6.88 -1.85 7.16
CA ALA A 592 -5.84 -1.55 6.18
C ALA A 592 -5.21 -2.80 5.53
N THR A 593 -5.21 -3.92 6.25
CA THR A 593 -4.65 -5.20 5.81
C THR A 593 -5.35 -6.29 6.59
N ALA A 594 -6.12 -7.15 5.92
CA ALA A 594 -6.94 -8.12 6.62
C ALA A 594 -6.10 -9.22 7.30
N PRO A 595 -6.62 -9.87 8.35
CA PRO A 595 -5.92 -10.95 9.03
C PRO A 595 -5.58 -12.12 8.10
N VAL A 596 -6.46 -12.43 7.14
CA VAL A 596 -6.20 -13.44 6.10
C VAL A 596 -4.98 -13.11 5.24
N ARG A 597 -4.76 -11.83 4.94
CA ARG A 597 -3.58 -11.37 4.18
C ARG A 597 -2.33 -11.44 5.05
N VAL A 598 -2.42 -11.10 6.33
CA VAL A 598 -1.31 -11.30 7.28
C VAL A 598 -0.92 -12.77 7.35
N ALA A 599 -1.89 -13.67 7.44
CA ALA A 599 -1.64 -15.11 7.49
C ALA A 599 -1.07 -15.67 6.17
N LEU A 600 -1.61 -15.25 5.03
CA LEU A 600 -1.15 -15.70 3.70
C LEU A 600 0.31 -15.32 3.42
N LEU A 601 0.73 -14.16 3.90
CA LEU A 601 2.07 -13.60 3.64
C LEU A 601 3.14 -14.05 4.65
N ALA A 602 2.77 -14.86 5.64
CA ALA A 602 3.71 -15.44 6.59
C ALA A 602 4.65 -16.46 5.90
N PRO A 603 5.88 -16.65 6.43
CA PRO A 603 6.47 -15.98 7.59
C PRO A 603 6.90 -14.55 7.28
N TRP A 604 6.76 -13.67 8.27
CA TRP A 604 7.15 -12.25 8.17
C TRP A 604 8.61 -11.99 8.57
N GLY A 605 9.22 -12.91 9.29
CA GLY A 605 10.53 -12.79 9.89
C GLY A 605 11.08 -14.16 10.29
N ALA A 606 12.28 -14.19 10.85
CA ALA A 606 12.92 -15.46 11.22
C ALA A 606 12.36 -16.03 12.54
N PRO A 607 12.32 -17.36 12.71
CA PRO A 607 11.79 -17.98 13.94
C PRO A 607 12.46 -17.53 15.23
N TRP A 608 13.74 -17.17 15.20
CA TRP A 608 14.48 -16.72 16.39
C TRP A 608 14.10 -15.32 16.85
N GLU A 609 13.36 -14.54 16.05
CA GLU A 609 12.95 -13.17 16.41
C GLU A 609 12.03 -13.16 17.64
N HIS A 610 11.33 -14.27 17.92
CA HIS A 610 10.52 -14.42 19.12
C HIS A 610 11.32 -14.17 20.40
N HIS A 611 12.63 -14.43 20.45
CA HIS A 611 13.46 -14.13 21.61
C HIS A 611 13.51 -12.63 21.91
N THR A 612 13.68 -11.80 20.88
CA THR A 612 13.69 -10.33 21.05
C THR A 612 12.31 -9.74 21.31
N ILE A 613 11.24 -10.48 21.02
CA ILE A 613 9.85 -10.06 21.23
C ILE A 613 9.36 -10.51 22.61
N ASP A 614 9.42 -11.81 22.90
CA ASP A 614 8.86 -12.46 24.09
C ASP A 614 9.78 -12.42 25.31
N ASN A 615 11.10 -12.41 25.08
CA ASN A 615 12.15 -12.43 26.09
C ASN A 615 13.01 -11.16 26.01
N LYS A 616 12.40 -10.05 25.55
CA LYS A 616 13.08 -8.77 25.45
C LYS A 616 13.73 -8.41 26.79
N PRO A 617 15.03 -8.06 26.81
CA PRO A 617 15.65 -7.59 28.04
C PRO A 617 15.03 -6.24 28.43
N LEU A 618 14.43 -6.18 29.63
CA LEU A 618 13.91 -4.96 30.23
C LEU A 618 14.82 -4.60 31.43
N PRO A 619 15.20 -3.32 31.61
CA PRO A 619 14.78 -2.17 30.82
C PRO A 619 15.38 -2.12 29.41
N PHE A 620 14.67 -1.46 28.50
CA PHE A 620 15.04 -1.36 27.09
C PHE A 620 14.95 0.09 26.60
N TRP A 621 16.03 0.63 26.06
CA TRP A 621 16.10 2.03 25.63
C TRP A 621 16.41 2.14 24.13
N THR A 622 15.77 3.05 23.42
CA THR A 622 16.01 3.30 21.99
C THR A 622 15.98 4.79 21.72
N VAL A 623 16.94 5.23 20.91
CA VAL A 623 16.98 6.58 20.32
C VAL A 623 17.03 6.42 18.81
N ALA A 624 16.28 7.23 18.06
CA ALA A 624 16.26 7.20 16.60
C ALA A 624 15.99 8.57 15.98
N THR A 625 16.59 8.84 14.82
CA THR A 625 16.45 10.08 14.05
C THR A 625 15.19 10.07 13.17
N ASP A 626 14.60 11.24 12.96
CA ASP A 626 13.61 11.53 11.93
C ASP A 626 13.97 12.87 11.25
N HIS A 627 14.37 12.79 9.99
CA HIS A 627 14.68 13.91 9.12
C HIS A 627 13.45 14.43 8.35
N VAL A 628 12.26 13.87 8.59
CA VAL A 628 10.99 14.21 7.95
C VAL A 628 11.13 14.21 6.43
N ARG A 629 11.56 13.07 5.88
CA ARG A 629 11.81 12.90 4.44
C ARG A 629 12.91 13.84 3.94
N HIS A 630 13.98 13.96 4.74
CA HIS A 630 15.13 14.85 4.52
C HIS A 630 14.78 16.35 4.43
N ARG A 631 13.72 16.79 5.12
CA ARG A 631 13.36 18.20 5.23
C ARG A 631 13.93 18.87 6.49
N LEU A 632 14.37 18.08 7.47
CA LEU A 632 14.98 18.54 8.71
C LEU A 632 16.48 18.19 8.77
N SER A 633 17.27 19.22 9.07
CA SER A 633 18.67 19.12 9.45
C SER A 633 18.96 20.26 10.45
N PRO A 634 19.32 19.95 11.72
CA PRO A 634 19.44 18.61 12.31
C PRO A 634 18.09 17.84 12.39
N PRO A 635 18.12 16.50 12.52
CA PRO A 635 16.90 15.69 12.67
C PRO A 635 16.21 15.93 14.02
N VAL A 636 14.95 15.51 14.12
CA VAL A 636 14.29 15.33 15.42
C VAL A 636 14.64 13.95 15.97
N HIS A 637 14.70 13.83 17.29
CA HIS A 637 15.05 12.60 17.99
C HIS A 637 13.83 11.99 18.67
N ASN A 638 13.62 10.71 18.39
CA ASN A 638 12.60 9.88 19.02
C ASN A 638 13.27 9.04 20.10
N THR A 639 12.71 9.08 21.31
CA THR A 639 13.17 8.26 22.43
C THR A 639 12.06 7.30 22.86
N THR A 640 12.44 6.08 23.23
CA THR A 640 11.55 5.08 23.80
C THR A 640 12.29 4.34 24.90
N TYR A 641 11.70 4.29 26.08
CA TYR A 641 12.17 3.53 27.23
C TYR A 641 11.07 2.57 27.67
N LEU A 642 11.43 1.31 27.87
CA LEU A 642 10.53 0.26 28.34
C LEU A 642 11.10 -0.24 29.68
N GLY A 643 10.41 0.04 30.78
CA GLY A 643 10.69 -0.50 32.11
C GLY A 643 10.15 -1.92 32.25
N ALA A 644 10.03 -2.45 33.47
CA ALA A 644 9.50 -3.80 33.69
C ALA A 644 7.97 -3.85 33.54
N ASN A 645 7.28 -2.82 34.05
CA ASN A 645 5.81 -2.74 34.04
C ASN A 645 5.25 -1.51 33.30
N TYR A 646 6.10 -0.74 32.62
CA TYR A 646 5.70 0.48 31.93
C TYR A 646 6.59 0.78 30.72
N GLY A 647 6.18 1.75 29.91
CA GLY A 647 7.05 2.38 28.93
C GLY A 647 6.69 3.84 28.72
N LEU A 648 7.70 4.61 28.31
CA LEU A 648 7.62 6.03 28.00
C LEU A 648 8.28 6.29 26.64
N SER A 649 7.59 7.01 25.76
CA SER A 649 8.17 7.50 24.51
C SER A 649 7.92 8.99 24.35
N GLY A 650 8.90 9.68 23.75
CA GLY A 650 8.92 11.10 23.47
C GLY A 650 9.55 11.42 22.10
N MET A 651 9.31 12.64 21.62
CA MET A 651 10.05 13.29 20.53
C MET A 651 10.50 14.69 20.95
N ASP A 652 11.77 15.02 20.69
CA ASP A 652 12.40 16.25 21.19
C ASP A 652 11.70 17.54 20.77
N CYS A 653 11.13 17.59 19.57
CA CYS A 653 10.42 18.74 19.02
C CYS A 653 9.24 18.32 18.14
N ASP A 654 8.02 18.78 18.44
CA ASP A 654 6.83 18.55 17.61
C ASP A 654 7.00 19.17 16.22
N ILE A 655 6.99 18.31 15.19
CA ILE A 655 7.06 18.71 13.78
C ILE A 655 5.72 19.27 13.25
N GLY A 656 4.74 19.46 14.13
CA GLY A 656 3.53 20.25 13.93
C GLY A 656 2.26 19.45 13.73
N CYS A 657 2.24 18.14 14.02
CA CYS A 657 1.11 17.24 13.68
C CYS A 657 1.02 15.94 14.51
N GLU A 658 1.84 15.75 15.54
CA GLU A 658 2.06 14.44 16.17
C GLU A 658 1.64 14.41 17.65
N TRP A 659 1.47 13.21 18.19
CA TRP A 659 1.36 13.01 19.64
C TRP A 659 2.75 12.81 20.20
N PRO A 660 3.34 13.85 20.82
CA PRO A 660 4.78 13.86 21.03
C PRO A 660 5.22 12.97 22.18
N MET A 661 4.29 12.53 23.02
CA MET A 661 4.57 11.66 24.15
C MET A 661 3.49 10.60 24.30
N LEU A 662 3.90 9.39 24.65
CA LEU A 662 3.02 8.32 25.09
C LEU A 662 3.65 7.56 26.25
N ALA A 663 2.91 7.43 27.35
CA ALA A 663 3.22 6.54 28.45
C ALA A 663 2.16 5.42 28.52
N VAL A 664 2.60 4.19 28.78
CA VAL A 664 1.72 3.02 28.94
C VAL A 664 2.24 2.19 30.10
N TRP A 665 1.37 1.72 30.98
CA TRP A 665 1.76 0.84 32.09
C TRP A 665 0.73 -0.26 32.30
N LYS A 666 1.13 -1.31 33.03
CA LYS A 666 0.25 -2.40 33.42
C LYS A 666 0.00 -2.37 34.92
N ARG A 667 -1.22 -2.76 35.30
CA ARG A 667 -1.68 -2.75 36.69
C ARG A 667 -1.12 -3.89 37.54
N THR A 668 -0.75 -5.01 36.92
CA THR A 668 -0.23 -6.19 37.64
C THR A 668 1.09 -6.65 37.04
N THR A 669 1.85 -7.48 37.78
CA THR A 669 3.07 -8.10 37.25
C THR A 669 2.80 -9.13 36.14
N ASN A 670 1.56 -9.59 35.99
CA ASN A 670 1.19 -10.53 34.94
C ASN A 670 1.24 -9.87 33.55
N ASP A 671 1.24 -10.69 32.51
CA ASP A 671 1.07 -10.20 31.14
C ASP A 671 -0.34 -9.65 30.94
N VAL A 672 -0.43 -8.54 30.21
CA VAL A 672 -1.70 -7.90 29.84
C VAL A 672 -2.56 -8.86 29.01
N ARG A 673 -3.83 -9.00 29.40
CA ARG A 673 -4.83 -9.81 28.68
C ARG A 673 -6.01 -8.99 28.18
N SER A 674 -6.17 -7.76 28.66
CA SER A 674 -7.26 -6.85 28.30
C SER A 674 -6.85 -5.37 28.38
N LEU A 675 -7.67 -4.48 27.83
CA LEU A 675 -7.52 -3.04 27.99
C LEU A 675 -7.70 -2.57 29.46
N GLU A 676 -8.35 -3.38 30.31
CA GLU A 676 -8.51 -3.06 31.74
C GLU A 676 -7.22 -3.23 32.54
N ASP A 677 -6.26 -3.99 32.00
CA ASP A 677 -4.96 -4.19 32.63
C ASP A 677 -4.00 -3.03 32.36
N LEU A 678 -4.38 -2.08 31.50
CA LEU A 678 -3.54 -0.99 31.02
C LEU A 678 -3.98 0.37 31.53
N GLY A 679 -3.00 1.20 31.85
CA GLY A 679 -3.15 2.65 31.88
C GLY A 679 -2.35 3.28 30.74
N ILE A 680 -2.88 4.38 30.19
CA ILE A 680 -2.26 5.10 29.07
C ILE A 680 -2.30 6.58 29.37
N LEU A 681 -1.19 7.30 29.24
CA LEU A 681 -1.07 8.73 29.49
C LEU A 681 -0.46 9.45 28.28
N PHE A 682 -0.99 10.62 27.95
CA PHE A 682 -0.40 11.54 26.97
C PHE A 682 -0.77 13.00 27.32
N PRO A 683 0.09 13.96 26.96
CA PRO A 683 -0.22 15.38 27.07
C PRO A 683 -1.00 15.89 25.85
N TRP A 684 -1.84 16.91 26.04
CA TRP A 684 -2.32 17.75 24.95
C TRP A 684 -2.73 19.16 25.40
N PRO A 685 -2.45 20.21 24.60
CA PRO A 685 -2.93 21.56 24.88
C PRO A 685 -4.40 21.79 24.49
N TYR A 686 -5.13 22.53 25.31
CA TYR A 686 -6.53 22.89 25.07
C TYR A 686 -6.71 24.41 25.04
N MET A 687 -7.55 24.89 24.14
CA MET A 687 -7.92 26.30 24.01
C MET A 687 -9.44 26.42 23.94
N ASN A 688 -10.03 27.30 24.75
CA ASN A 688 -11.48 27.48 24.87
C ASN A 688 -12.23 26.14 25.11
N GLY A 689 -11.65 25.26 25.94
CA GLY A 689 -12.22 23.94 26.26
C GLY A 689 -12.18 22.91 25.13
N LYS A 690 -11.57 23.23 23.98
CA LYS A 690 -11.40 22.32 22.85
C LYS A 690 -9.93 21.89 22.72
N LEU A 691 -9.74 20.65 22.30
CA LEU A 691 -8.42 20.13 21.91
C LEU A 691 -7.84 21.09 20.86
N VAL A 692 -6.62 21.60 21.05
CA VAL A 692 -5.93 22.41 20.03
C VAL A 692 -5.44 21.47 18.93
N ASN A 693 -6.40 21.07 18.09
CA ASN A 693 -6.23 20.28 16.88
C ASN A 693 -7.51 20.48 16.05
N ASN A 694 -7.59 21.61 15.35
CA ASN A 694 -8.84 22.10 14.76
C ASN A 694 -9.26 21.36 13.48
N TYR A 695 -9.54 20.05 13.59
CA TYR A 695 -10.34 19.30 12.64
C TYR A 695 -11.47 18.59 13.37
N ASN A 696 -12.70 18.84 12.92
CA ASN A 696 -13.94 18.28 13.45
C ASN A 696 -13.79 16.81 13.87
N GLN A 697 -14.32 16.49 15.05
CA GLN A 697 -14.29 15.16 15.67
C GLN A 697 -14.96 14.04 14.85
N GLN A 698 -15.38 14.29 13.60
CA GLN A 698 -15.76 13.28 12.59
C GLN A 698 -15.42 13.80 11.17
N GLU A 699 -14.17 13.61 10.72
CA GLU A 699 -13.59 14.04 9.40
C GLU A 699 -13.62 15.58 9.14
N PRO A 700 -12.60 16.20 8.47
CA PRO A 700 -11.66 15.63 7.51
C PRO A 700 -10.17 15.60 7.90
N ARG A 701 -9.56 14.43 7.67
CA ARG A 701 -8.25 14.07 7.07
C ARG A 701 -6.96 14.92 7.22
N SER A 702 -6.88 16.07 7.89
CA SER A 702 -5.57 16.72 8.04
C SER A 702 -5.36 17.84 9.10
N VAL A 703 -4.73 17.62 10.27
CA VAL A 703 -4.10 18.66 11.15
C VAL A 703 -3.32 19.73 10.33
N GLU A 704 -3.73 20.97 10.40
CA GLU A 704 -2.95 22.11 9.92
C GLU A 704 -2.31 22.86 11.10
N TRP A 705 -2.68 22.49 12.35
CA TRP A 705 -2.51 23.30 13.55
C TRP A 705 -2.18 22.43 14.78
N GLY A 706 -0.92 22.43 15.23
CA GLY A 706 -0.51 21.87 16.53
C GLY A 706 0.37 22.87 17.27
N CYS A 707 0.26 22.97 18.58
CA CYS A 707 1.12 23.85 19.40
C CYS A 707 2.61 23.48 19.25
N PRO A 708 3.56 24.43 19.35
CA PRO A 708 4.97 24.08 19.52
C PRO A 708 5.17 23.34 20.86
N GLN A 709 5.77 22.15 20.79
CA GLN A 709 6.01 21.29 21.96
C GLN A 709 7.47 20.82 21.92
N ALA A 710 8.15 20.92 23.06
CA ALA A 710 9.51 20.47 23.24
C ALA A 710 9.55 19.39 24.33
N THR A 711 10.29 18.32 24.10
CA THR A 711 10.58 17.33 25.14
C THR A 711 12.06 17.06 25.29
N LEU A 712 12.44 16.67 26.49
CA LEU A 712 13.71 16.00 26.75
C LEU A 712 13.39 14.76 27.57
N GLN A 713 13.62 13.59 26.98
CA GLN A 713 13.45 12.30 27.67
C GLN A 713 14.83 11.70 27.98
N HIS A 714 15.00 11.24 29.21
CA HIS A 714 16.07 10.32 29.57
C HIS A 714 15.46 9.17 30.37
N ARG A 715 15.55 7.95 29.83
CA ARG A 715 14.93 6.75 30.40
C ARG A 715 13.43 6.99 30.72
N ASP A 716 13.07 6.83 31.98
CA ASP A 716 11.75 6.94 32.59
C ASP A 716 11.32 8.38 32.91
N LYS A 717 12.20 9.37 32.70
CA LYS A 717 12.00 10.79 33.02
C LYS A 717 11.84 11.63 31.76
N MET A 718 10.97 12.64 31.83
CA MET A 718 10.73 13.57 30.74
C MET A 718 10.42 14.99 31.24
N ILE A 719 11.04 15.97 30.61
CA ILE A 719 10.59 17.37 30.64
C ILE A 719 9.73 17.59 29.39
N TYR A 720 8.49 18.07 29.56
CA TYR A 720 7.59 18.46 28.48
C TYR A 720 7.21 19.93 28.62
N VAL A 721 7.44 20.74 27.59
CA VAL A 721 7.08 22.16 27.56
C VAL A 721 6.26 22.44 26.30
N VAL A 722 5.16 23.19 26.46
CA VAL A 722 4.27 23.57 25.38
C VAL A 722 4.05 25.08 25.36
N ARG A 723 3.94 25.63 24.14
CA ARG A 723 3.58 27.02 23.88
C ARG A 723 2.17 27.10 23.28
N PRO A 724 1.42 28.19 23.48
CA PRO A 724 0.21 28.44 22.71
C PRO A 724 0.46 28.38 21.20
N VAL A 725 -0.55 27.94 20.47
CA VAL A 725 -0.55 27.96 19.00
C VAL A 725 -0.45 29.41 18.50
N GLU A 726 0.30 29.64 17.43
CA GLU A 726 0.52 30.97 16.87
C GLU A 726 -0.76 31.54 16.25
N ARG A 727 -0.90 32.88 16.29
CA ARG A 727 -2.05 33.62 15.77
C ARG A 727 -2.52 33.15 14.40
N VAL A 728 -1.56 33.00 13.50
CA VAL A 728 -1.79 32.65 12.09
C VAL A 728 -2.61 31.36 11.93
N PHE A 729 -2.58 30.49 12.95
CA PHE A 729 -3.24 29.19 12.99
C PHE A 729 -4.54 29.17 13.82
N ALA A 730 -4.67 30.06 14.80
CA ALA A 730 -5.78 30.03 15.75
C ALA A 730 -6.79 31.17 15.58
N GLU A 731 -6.43 32.30 14.96
CA GLU A 731 -7.23 33.53 14.90
C GLU A 731 -8.68 33.32 14.45
N LYS A 732 -8.91 32.44 13.46
CA LYS A 732 -10.25 32.14 12.91
C LYS A 732 -11.12 31.28 13.84
N HIS A 733 -10.50 30.58 14.79
CA HIS A 733 -11.19 29.70 15.73
C HIS A 733 -11.50 30.38 17.06
N VAL A 734 -10.95 31.59 17.27
CA VAL A 734 -11.10 32.40 18.48
C VAL A 734 -11.58 33.82 18.14
N GLU A 735 -12.40 33.97 17.10
CA GLU A 735 -12.98 35.27 16.71
C GLU A 735 -13.76 35.93 17.87
N GLN A 736 -14.38 35.12 18.71
CA GLN A 736 -15.09 35.56 19.92
C GLN A 736 -14.16 35.80 21.13
N GLY A 737 -12.85 35.83 20.90
CA GLY A 737 -11.81 35.96 21.91
C GLY A 737 -11.34 34.64 22.52
N ILE A 738 -10.30 34.76 23.34
CA ILE A 738 -9.61 33.62 23.98
C ILE A 738 -10.00 33.61 25.46
N ARG A 739 -10.72 32.57 25.88
CA ARG A 739 -11.25 32.38 27.25
C ARG A 739 -10.37 31.48 28.09
N SER A 740 -9.76 30.47 27.48
CA SER A 740 -8.87 29.58 28.21
C SER A 740 -7.74 29.01 27.35
N PHE A 741 -6.61 28.76 27.98
CA PHE A 741 -5.53 27.93 27.46
C PHE A 741 -4.93 27.10 28.60
N SER A 742 -4.79 25.79 28.39
CA SER A 742 -4.22 24.86 29.36
C SER A 742 -3.37 23.81 28.67
N SER A 743 -2.34 23.33 29.37
CA SER A 743 -1.68 22.07 29.05
C SER A 743 -2.35 20.97 29.88
N ARG A 744 -2.85 19.91 29.23
CA ARG A 744 -3.52 18.81 29.93
C ARG A 744 -2.71 17.53 29.86
N MET A 745 -2.63 16.82 30.98
CA MET A 745 -2.25 15.41 31.03
C MET A 745 -3.51 14.57 31.08
N ILE A 746 -3.67 13.63 30.14
CA ILE A 746 -4.87 12.81 30.01
C ILE A 746 -4.47 11.34 30.14
N ALA A 747 -4.98 10.69 31.19
CA ALA A 747 -4.83 9.26 31.40
C ALA A 747 -6.14 8.51 31.11
N PHE A 748 -6.06 7.43 30.32
CA PHE A 748 -7.12 6.44 30.19
C PHE A 748 -6.85 5.26 31.12
N MET A 749 -7.78 5.05 32.05
CA MET A 749 -7.76 3.95 33.02
C MET A 749 -9.17 3.37 33.15
N HIS A 750 -9.34 2.16 32.64
CA HIS A 750 -10.63 1.46 32.71
C HIS A 750 -10.91 0.92 34.11
N ALA A 751 -9.89 0.39 34.78
CA ALA A 751 -10.04 0.01 36.18
C ALA A 751 -10.03 1.27 37.08
N ARG A 752 -10.85 1.27 38.13
CA ARG A 752 -10.99 2.39 39.09
C ARG A 752 -10.14 2.21 40.36
N ASP A 753 -9.28 1.19 40.39
CA ASP A 753 -8.42 0.84 41.51
C ASP A 753 -7.07 1.53 41.41
N TRP A 754 -7.12 2.85 41.39
CA TRP A 754 -5.95 3.71 41.40
C TRP A 754 -6.01 4.63 42.61
N GLU A 755 -4.83 5.02 43.08
CA GLU A 755 -4.65 5.99 44.16
C GLU A 755 -3.93 7.21 43.59
N LEU A 756 -4.46 8.40 43.87
CA LEU A 756 -3.85 9.66 43.46
C LEU A 756 -3.49 10.47 44.71
N ARG A 757 -2.27 11.01 44.77
CA ARG A 757 -1.79 11.88 45.84
C ARG A 757 -1.29 13.21 45.28
N ILE A 758 -1.53 14.29 46.02
CA ILE A 758 -0.93 15.62 45.79
C ILE A 758 -0.08 15.93 47.01
N ASN A 759 1.25 16.07 46.84
CA ASN A 759 2.18 16.30 47.95
C ASN A 759 1.96 15.31 49.11
N ASP A 760 1.85 14.02 48.78
CA ASP A 760 1.57 12.89 49.69
C ASP A 760 0.14 12.78 50.24
N GLU A 761 -0.70 13.80 50.04
CA GLU A 761 -2.09 13.78 50.50
C GLU A 761 -3.02 13.09 49.49
N PRO A 762 -3.81 12.08 49.90
CA PRO A 762 -4.75 11.39 49.02
C PRO A 762 -5.84 12.31 48.46
N VAL A 763 -6.11 12.18 47.16
CA VAL A 763 -7.20 12.87 46.49
C VAL A 763 -8.49 12.09 46.65
N THR A 764 -9.44 12.65 47.41
CA THR A 764 -10.71 11.98 47.76
C THR A 764 -11.94 12.56 47.06
N SER A 765 -11.81 13.66 46.33
CA SER A 765 -12.91 14.34 45.61
C SER A 765 -12.52 14.76 44.19
N SER A 766 -13.50 14.84 43.28
CA SER A 766 -13.32 15.35 41.90
C SER A 766 -14.39 16.40 41.60
N PRO A 767 -14.04 17.62 41.12
CA PRO A 767 -12.69 18.08 40.81
C PRO A 767 -11.82 18.32 42.06
N ALA A 768 -10.53 17.99 41.97
CA ALA A 768 -9.51 18.41 42.94
C ALA A 768 -8.70 19.58 42.40
N ARG A 769 -8.05 20.33 43.31
CA ARG A 769 -7.23 21.51 43.01
C ARG A 769 -5.78 21.22 43.42
N ALA A 770 -4.84 21.66 42.60
CA ALA A 770 -3.40 21.63 42.88
C ALA A 770 -2.74 22.92 42.40
N HIS A 771 -1.49 23.11 42.79
CA HIS A 771 -0.63 24.22 42.39
C HIS A 771 0.43 23.77 41.38
N GLN A 772 0.94 24.72 40.60
CA GLN A 772 2.11 24.46 39.77
C GLN A 772 3.33 24.21 40.68
N GLY A 773 4.07 23.16 40.39
CA GLY A 773 5.15 22.66 41.24
C GLY A 773 4.74 21.57 42.22
N ASP A 774 3.45 21.31 42.44
CA ASP A 774 3.02 20.20 43.31
C ASP A 774 3.46 18.83 42.74
N ARG A 775 3.77 17.89 43.64
CA ARG A 775 4.08 16.50 43.29
C ARG A 775 2.79 15.70 43.22
N ILE A 776 2.38 15.36 42.00
CA ILE A 776 1.16 14.58 41.77
C ILE A 776 1.58 13.15 41.43
N ALA A 777 1.29 12.22 42.33
CA ALA A 777 1.67 10.82 42.19
C ALA A 777 0.41 9.95 42.01
N LEU A 778 0.42 9.10 40.99
CA LEU A 778 -0.64 8.15 40.68
C LEU A 778 -0.08 6.73 40.81
N CYS A 779 -0.74 5.90 41.60
CA CYS A 779 -0.50 4.47 41.69
C CYS A 779 -1.64 3.72 41.00
N GLN A 780 -1.29 2.76 40.15
CA GLN A 780 -2.25 1.78 39.65
C GLN A 780 -1.64 0.39 39.75
N GLY A 781 -1.94 -0.29 40.86
CA GLY A 781 -1.39 -1.59 41.20
C GLY A 781 0.13 -1.56 41.33
N VAL A 782 0.86 -2.14 40.36
CA VAL A 782 2.32 -2.30 40.42
C VAL A 782 3.11 -1.14 39.78
N SER A 783 2.42 -0.19 39.16
CA SER A 783 3.02 0.92 38.42
C SER A 783 2.68 2.28 39.01
N TYR A 784 3.64 3.20 38.91
CA TYR A 784 3.58 4.52 39.49
C TYR A 784 3.87 5.59 38.42
N VAL A 785 3.13 6.69 38.49
CA VAL A 785 3.25 7.82 37.56
C VAL A 785 3.39 9.10 38.37
N GLY A 786 4.51 9.78 38.20
CA GLY A 786 4.81 11.08 38.79
C GLY A 786 4.60 12.19 37.77
N LEU A 787 3.85 13.21 38.16
CA LEU A 787 3.57 14.39 37.37
C LEU A 787 3.86 15.63 38.21
N VAL A 788 4.66 16.56 37.66
CA VAL A 788 4.88 17.89 38.26
C VAL A 788 4.49 18.95 37.24
N PRO A 789 3.38 19.68 37.44
CA PRO A 789 3.01 20.79 36.56
C PRO A 789 4.10 21.87 36.65
N LEU A 790 4.69 22.25 35.53
CA LEU A 790 5.71 23.29 35.50
C LEU A 790 5.08 24.67 35.75
N PRO A 791 5.81 25.62 36.37
CA PRO A 791 5.37 27.01 36.45
C PRO A 791 5.01 27.56 35.06
N ALA A 792 3.73 27.82 34.86
CA ALA A 792 3.16 28.31 33.62
C ALA A 792 2.99 29.84 33.67
N THR A 793 3.07 30.47 32.50
CA THR A 793 2.80 31.91 32.39
C THR A 793 1.38 32.21 32.87
N ASP A 794 1.21 33.17 33.77
CA ASP A 794 -0.11 33.62 34.19
C ASP A 794 -0.60 34.76 33.28
N LEU A 795 -1.67 34.52 32.54
CA LEU A 795 -2.33 35.51 31.69
C LEU A 795 -3.71 35.92 32.23
N GLY A 796 -4.04 35.56 33.47
CA GLY A 796 -5.34 35.78 34.10
C GLY A 796 -6.10 34.48 34.34
N ARG A 797 -5.44 33.48 34.92
CA ARG A 797 -6.08 32.20 35.31
C ARG A 797 -6.74 32.32 36.70
N VAL A 798 -7.86 31.62 36.89
CA VAL A 798 -8.54 31.52 38.20
C VAL A 798 -8.01 30.34 39.03
N GLU A 799 -7.65 29.24 38.36
CA GLU A 799 -7.06 28.05 38.97
C GLU A 799 -5.70 27.76 38.34
N GLU A 800 -4.76 27.24 39.12
CA GLU A 800 -3.46 26.82 38.57
C GLU A 800 -3.57 25.44 37.92
N VAL A 801 -4.00 24.45 38.70
CA VAL A 801 -4.17 23.07 38.25
C VAL A 801 -5.50 22.51 38.73
N ARG A 802 -6.27 21.94 37.80
CA ARG A 802 -7.53 21.24 38.07
C ARG A 802 -7.41 19.77 37.70
N ILE A 803 -7.83 18.87 38.59
CA ILE A 803 -7.83 17.44 38.35
C ILE A 803 -9.27 16.94 38.32
N ARG A 804 -9.65 16.25 37.24
CA ARG A 804 -11.00 15.71 37.04
C ARG A 804 -10.94 14.25 36.64
N PHE A 805 -11.81 13.44 37.22
CA PHE A 805 -12.00 12.06 36.79
C PHE A 805 -13.40 11.85 36.19
N ASP A 806 -13.42 11.70 34.86
CA ASP A 806 -14.59 11.36 34.05
C ASP A 806 -14.38 9.98 33.42
N HIS A 807 -14.62 8.92 34.20
CA HIS A 807 -14.31 7.54 33.83
C HIS A 807 -14.64 7.19 32.36
N PRO A 808 -13.68 6.60 31.61
CA PRO A 808 -12.37 6.09 32.05
C PRO A 808 -11.23 7.12 31.99
N ARG A 809 -11.51 8.43 31.96
CA ARG A 809 -10.48 9.47 31.78
C ARG A 809 -10.16 10.19 33.09
N LEU A 810 -8.89 10.30 33.41
CA LEU A 810 -8.34 11.22 34.40
C LEU A 810 -7.65 12.37 33.66
N GLU A 811 -8.10 13.60 33.89
CA GLU A 811 -7.57 14.81 33.25
C GLU A 811 -6.94 15.72 34.31
N LEU A 812 -5.69 16.10 34.12
CA LEU A 812 -4.99 17.11 34.92
C LEU A 812 -4.73 18.32 34.03
N GLU A 813 -5.34 19.46 34.35
CA GLU A 813 -5.33 20.67 33.53
C GLU A 813 -4.47 21.74 34.20
N SER A 814 -3.32 22.10 33.62
CA SER A 814 -2.49 23.22 34.08
C SER A 814 -2.80 24.46 33.24
N PHE A 815 -3.40 25.49 33.86
CA PHE A 815 -3.89 26.68 33.17
C PHE A 815 -2.82 27.77 33.01
N VAL A 816 -2.84 28.39 31.84
CA VAL A 816 -2.18 29.67 31.54
C VAL A 816 -3.20 30.80 31.59
N LEU A 817 -4.42 30.52 31.14
CA LEU A 817 -5.53 31.45 31.05
C LEU A 817 -6.83 30.69 31.34
N GLU A 818 -7.68 31.27 32.17
CA GLU A 818 -9.07 30.85 32.36
C GLU A 818 -9.87 32.04 32.88
N THR A 819 -10.64 32.68 32.02
CA THR A 819 -11.36 33.92 32.34
C THR A 819 -12.81 33.90 31.84
N GLY A 820 -13.70 34.51 32.62
CA GLY A 820 -15.10 34.73 32.22
C GLY A 820 -15.25 35.74 31.08
N GLN A 821 -14.34 36.72 30.99
CA GLN A 821 -14.27 37.69 29.90
C GLN A 821 -13.15 37.33 28.92
N PRO A 822 -13.44 37.03 27.64
CA PRO A 822 -12.42 36.67 26.66
C PRO A 822 -11.38 37.77 26.48
N LEU A 823 -10.11 37.38 26.33
CA LEU A 823 -9.08 38.29 25.83
C LEU A 823 -9.39 38.67 24.38
N PRO A 824 -9.18 39.94 23.98
CA PRO A 824 -9.40 40.40 22.61
C PRO A 824 -8.46 39.69 21.62
N ASN A 825 -8.92 39.52 20.39
CA ASN A 825 -8.14 38.91 19.31
C ASN A 825 -7.25 39.96 18.62
N ASP A 826 -6.31 40.57 19.35
CA ASP A 826 -5.46 41.68 18.91
C ASP A 826 -3.95 41.38 19.01
N ASP A 827 -3.12 42.25 18.43
CA ASP A 827 -1.66 42.08 18.36
C ASP A 827 -1.03 41.94 19.76
N ALA A 828 -1.49 42.73 20.73
CA ALA A 828 -0.97 42.73 22.09
C ALA A 828 -1.25 41.40 22.81
N THR A 829 -2.45 40.85 22.65
CA THR A 829 -2.81 39.54 23.22
C THR A 829 -1.99 38.42 22.62
N TRP A 830 -1.78 38.46 21.29
CA TRP A 830 -0.98 37.44 20.61
C TRP A 830 0.51 37.53 20.94
N GLU A 831 1.07 38.71 21.15
CA GLU A 831 2.47 38.84 21.61
C GLU A 831 2.66 38.25 23.01
N ARG A 832 1.68 38.44 23.91
CA ARG A 832 1.70 37.81 25.25
C ARG A 832 1.60 36.29 25.17
N LEU A 833 0.68 35.77 24.34
CA LEU A 833 0.53 34.32 24.13
C LEU A 833 1.76 33.70 23.48
N HIS A 834 2.43 34.42 22.58
CA HIS A 834 3.63 33.94 21.90
C HIS A 834 4.78 33.60 22.85
N GLN A 835 4.87 34.34 23.96
CA GLN A 835 5.88 34.18 25.01
C GLN A 835 5.39 33.28 26.16
N ALA A 836 4.13 32.85 26.14
CA ALA A 836 3.58 32.02 27.21
C ALA A 836 4.04 30.56 27.09
N THR A 837 4.29 29.94 28.23
CA THR A 837 4.69 28.53 28.33
C THR A 837 3.90 27.83 29.41
N ALA A 838 3.62 26.55 29.21
CA ALA A 838 3.16 25.60 30.23
C ALA A 838 3.90 24.28 30.03
N GLY A 839 3.70 23.30 30.91
CA GLY A 839 4.33 22.02 30.73
C GLY A 839 4.27 21.14 31.98
N TRP A 840 5.00 20.03 31.91
CA TRP A 840 4.98 18.99 32.91
C TRP A 840 6.36 18.33 33.00
N ILE A 841 6.78 17.96 34.21
CA ILE A 841 7.69 16.84 34.41
C ILE A 841 6.85 15.57 34.44
N VAL A 842 7.34 14.52 33.79
CA VAL A 842 6.79 13.17 33.88
C VAL A 842 7.89 12.21 34.30
N GLU A 843 7.63 11.41 35.32
CA GLU A 843 8.50 10.31 35.74
C GLU A 843 7.67 9.05 35.94
N LEU A 844 8.07 7.94 35.35
CA LEU A 844 7.41 6.65 35.55
C LEU A 844 8.26 5.79 36.49
N GLY A 845 7.59 4.94 37.25
CA GLY A 845 8.24 3.95 38.09
C GLY A 845 7.35 2.73 38.28
N ASP A 846 7.89 1.71 38.93
CA ASP A 846 7.11 0.56 39.34
C ASP A 846 7.64 -0.05 40.64
N GLN A 847 6.95 -1.08 41.12
CA GLN A 847 7.33 -1.79 42.34
C GLN A 847 8.71 -2.46 42.25
N VAL A 848 9.24 -2.75 41.05
CA VAL A 848 10.56 -3.37 40.89
C VAL A 848 11.65 -2.34 41.17
N GLU A 849 11.43 -1.09 40.73
CA GLU A 849 12.37 0.01 40.89
C GLU A 849 12.29 0.65 42.28
N HIS A 850 11.09 0.83 42.84
CA HIS A 850 10.90 1.58 44.08
C HIS A 850 10.41 0.72 45.27
N GLY A 851 10.01 -0.53 45.06
CA GLY A 851 9.47 -1.41 46.10
C GLY A 851 8.02 -1.09 46.50
N SER A 852 7.70 0.17 46.78
CA SER A 852 6.36 0.62 47.20
C SER A 852 5.99 1.97 46.58
N PHE A 853 4.68 2.27 46.54
CA PHE A 853 4.20 3.58 46.12
C PHE A 853 4.68 4.71 47.05
N GLY A 854 4.78 4.45 48.35
CA GLY A 854 5.30 5.42 49.32
C GLY A 854 6.75 5.82 49.01
N ASN A 855 7.61 4.85 48.71
CA ASN A 855 9.00 5.11 48.34
C ASN A 855 9.11 5.90 47.02
N PHE A 856 8.19 5.66 46.07
CA PHE A 856 8.12 6.45 44.85
C PHE A 856 7.69 7.90 45.12
N CYS A 857 6.73 8.11 46.02
CA CYS A 857 6.35 9.46 46.47
C CYS A 857 7.51 10.17 47.18
N GLU A 858 8.26 9.48 48.04
CA GLU A 858 9.48 10.01 48.68
C GLU A 858 10.52 10.43 47.64
N HIS A 859 10.79 9.56 46.68
CA HIS A 859 11.71 9.85 45.57
C HIS A 859 11.29 11.08 44.75
N LEU A 860 10.00 11.22 44.42
CA LEU A 860 9.47 12.41 43.74
C LEU A 860 9.57 13.69 44.59
N ARG A 861 9.45 13.58 45.90
CA ARG A 861 9.58 14.70 46.83
C ARG A 861 11.00 15.22 46.87
N ASP A 862 11.97 14.32 46.87
CA ASP A 862 13.41 14.65 46.86
C ASP A 862 13.89 15.20 45.51
N ALA A 863 13.14 14.94 44.44
CA ALA A 863 13.45 15.46 43.12
C ALA A 863 13.35 17.00 43.08
N LYS A 864 14.35 17.63 42.45
CA LYS A 864 14.47 19.09 42.35
C LYS A 864 14.02 19.56 40.97
N VAL A 865 13.07 20.51 40.94
CA VAL A 865 12.60 21.18 39.72
C VAL A 865 12.98 22.65 39.79
N GLU A 866 13.75 23.13 38.82
CA GLU A 866 14.01 24.55 38.63
C GLU A 866 13.43 25.00 37.29
N SER A 867 12.66 26.09 37.29
CA SER A 867 12.11 26.69 36.07
C SER A 867 12.23 28.20 36.13
N ARG A 868 12.82 28.81 35.11
CA ARG A 868 12.96 30.27 35.02
C ARG A 868 12.69 30.80 33.62
N TRP A 869 12.07 31.97 33.55
CA TRP A 869 11.89 32.73 32.32
C TRP A 869 13.03 33.72 32.19
N ASP A 870 13.73 33.71 31.06
CA ASP A 870 14.66 34.76 30.69
C ASP A 870 14.00 35.68 29.65
N ALA A 871 13.61 36.88 30.09
CA ALA A 871 12.94 37.85 29.22
C ALA A 871 13.87 38.43 28.14
N ALA A 872 15.18 38.54 28.40
CA ALA A 872 16.14 39.09 27.44
C ALA A 872 16.39 38.13 26.29
N THR A 873 16.51 36.84 26.60
CA THR A 873 16.70 35.79 25.59
C THR A 873 15.39 35.16 25.12
N LYS A 874 14.24 35.48 25.74
CA LYS A 874 12.94 34.84 25.50
C LYS A 874 13.03 33.30 25.58
N VAL A 875 13.77 32.78 26.56
CA VAL A 875 13.97 31.33 26.76
C VAL A 875 13.36 30.91 28.09
N ARG A 876 12.61 29.80 28.05
CA ARG A 876 12.21 29.06 29.25
C ARG A 876 13.28 28.03 29.56
N HIS A 877 13.94 28.17 30.71
CA HIS A 877 14.91 27.21 31.21
C HIS A 877 14.22 26.29 32.22
N VAL A 878 14.39 24.98 32.05
CA VAL A 878 13.91 23.96 32.98
C VAL A 878 15.06 23.01 33.31
N SER A 879 15.26 22.74 34.60
CA SER A 879 16.15 21.70 35.10
C SER A 879 15.36 20.77 35.99
N TYR A 880 15.56 19.46 35.80
CA TYR A 880 14.97 18.41 36.63
C TYR A 880 16.05 17.45 37.08
N SER A 881 16.28 17.38 38.39
CA SER A 881 17.23 16.45 39.00
C SER A 881 16.47 15.43 39.84
N SER A 882 16.59 14.16 39.48
CA SER A 882 15.89 13.05 40.14
C SER A 882 16.83 11.85 40.24
N GLY A 883 17.10 11.41 41.48
CA GLY A 883 18.16 10.45 41.77
C GLY A 883 19.53 10.94 41.29
N ARG A 884 20.10 10.23 40.32
CA ARG A 884 21.45 10.48 39.76
C ARG A 884 21.43 11.16 38.39
N ASP A 885 20.25 11.44 37.86
CA ASP A 885 20.08 12.03 36.53
C ASP A 885 19.61 13.49 36.66
N THR A 886 20.25 14.38 35.93
CA THR A 886 19.84 15.78 35.75
C THR A 886 19.55 16.05 34.28
N LEU A 887 18.31 16.43 33.98
CA LEU A 887 17.85 16.82 32.65
C LEU A 887 17.76 18.35 32.61
N GLU A 888 18.33 18.97 31.57
CA GLU A 888 18.27 20.42 31.38
C GLU A 888 17.75 20.75 29.98
N LEU A 889 16.66 21.51 29.90
CA LEU A 889 16.00 21.88 28.65
C LEU A 889 15.81 23.40 28.57
N GLY A 890 16.25 24.00 27.47
CA GLY A 890 15.97 25.39 27.13
C GLY A 890 15.01 25.49 25.95
N VAL A 891 13.86 26.14 26.12
CA VAL A 891 12.84 26.31 25.07
C VAL A 891 12.74 27.77 24.64
N SER A 892 13.07 28.03 23.38
CA SER A 892 13.03 29.34 22.75
C SER A 892 11.60 29.76 22.39
N CYS A 893 11.27 30.99 22.74
CA CYS A 893 10.03 31.67 22.32
C CYS A 893 10.27 32.76 21.27
N LYS A 894 11.46 32.81 20.64
CA LYS A 894 11.77 33.80 19.59
C LYS A 894 11.15 33.44 18.23
N TYR A 895 10.97 32.15 17.99
CA TYR A 895 10.48 31.63 16.72
C TYR A 895 8.95 31.67 16.64
N ALA A 896 8.43 32.10 15.49
CA ALA A 896 7.02 32.08 15.12
C ALA A 896 6.83 31.50 13.71
N ARG A 897 5.93 30.52 13.57
CA ARG A 897 5.53 30.00 12.26
C ARG A 897 4.72 31.02 11.47
N THR A 898 4.83 30.97 10.14
CA THR A 898 4.05 31.81 9.19
C THR A 898 3.32 30.95 8.16
N LYS A 899 2.21 31.47 7.59
CA LYS A 899 1.31 30.76 6.65
C LYS A 899 1.97 30.23 5.36
N GLY A 900 3.21 30.61 5.05
CA GLY A 900 3.81 30.41 3.72
C GLY A 900 5.15 29.68 3.61
N ARG A 901 5.95 29.50 4.68
CA ARG A 901 7.33 28.98 4.53
C ARG A 901 7.74 27.79 5.39
N GLU A 902 7.11 27.52 6.54
CA GLU A 902 7.64 26.51 7.46
C GLU A 902 6.52 25.71 8.12
N ARG A 903 6.12 24.63 7.46
CA ARG A 903 5.17 23.65 8.03
C ARG A 903 5.77 22.88 9.21
N TYR A 904 7.10 22.73 9.24
CA TYR A 904 7.84 21.95 10.23
C TYR A 904 8.67 22.88 11.10
N ILE A 905 8.63 22.66 12.42
CA ILE A 905 9.50 23.32 13.37
C ILE A 905 10.85 22.58 13.32
N LYS A 906 11.95 23.32 13.13
CA LYS A 906 13.29 22.72 13.23
C LYS A 906 13.69 22.67 14.71
N PRO A 907 14.34 21.59 15.18
CA PRO A 907 14.79 21.49 16.57
C PRO A 907 15.53 22.73 17.05
N ARG A 908 16.46 23.26 16.26
CA ARG A 908 17.25 24.46 16.60
C ARG A 908 16.44 25.75 16.79
N ASP A 909 15.23 25.83 16.23
CA ASP A 909 14.39 27.03 16.33
C ASP A 909 13.59 27.02 17.65
N LEU A 910 13.30 25.83 18.19
CA LEU A 910 12.55 25.64 19.43
C LEU A 910 13.44 25.29 20.63
N LEU A 911 14.46 24.47 20.44
CA LEU A 911 15.40 24.01 21.47
C LEU A 911 16.62 24.94 21.50
N ALA A 912 16.74 25.74 22.55
CA ALA A 912 17.94 26.52 22.82
C ALA A 912 19.12 25.64 23.25
N TYR A 913 18.83 24.60 24.05
CA TYR A 913 19.75 23.52 24.40
C TYR A 913 18.95 22.35 25.00
N ALA A 914 19.55 21.17 25.00
CA ALA A 914 19.08 19.99 25.74
C ALA A 914 20.32 19.24 26.26
N LYS A 915 20.34 18.89 27.55
CA LYS A 915 21.45 18.17 28.17
C LYS A 915 20.96 17.14 29.17
N VAL A 916 21.68 16.03 29.28
CA VAL A 916 21.53 15.06 30.35
C VAL A 916 22.88 14.88 31.01
N ASN A 917 22.95 15.12 32.32
CA ASN A 917 24.20 15.02 33.09
C ASN A 917 25.36 15.85 32.49
N GLY A 918 25.05 17.00 31.88
CA GLY A 918 26.01 17.87 31.21
C GLY A 918 26.36 17.51 29.76
N GLU A 919 25.92 16.36 29.27
CA GLU A 919 26.23 15.84 27.93
C GLU A 919 25.05 15.96 26.94
N THR A 920 25.34 15.82 25.64
CA THR A 920 24.29 15.75 24.62
C THR A 920 23.50 14.44 24.75
N PRO A 921 22.15 14.47 24.77
CA PRO A 921 21.34 13.27 24.87
C PRO A 921 21.12 12.57 23.51
N TRP A 922 21.64 13.14 22.43
CA TRP A 922 21.36 12.72 21.05
C TRP A 922 22.47 11.84 20.46
N LEU A 923 22.11 11.08 19.42
CA LEU A 923 23.04 10.19 18.73
C LEU A 923 24.14 10.97 18.00
N PRO A 924 25.32 10.36 17.76
CA PRO A 924 26.27 10.85 16.77
C PRO A 924 25.60 11.01 15.40
N LEU A 925 26.06 11.96 14.60
CA LEU A 925 25.41 12.36 13.34
C LEU A 925 25.27 11.20 12.34
N GLU A 926 26.21 10.25 12.36
CA GLU A 926 26.25 9.11 11.46
C GLU A 926 25.45 7.91 11.97
N ILE A 927 24.87 7.98 13.17
CA ILE A 927 24.03 6.94 13.77
C ILE A 927 22.58 7.40 13.77
N ASP A 928 21.75 6.66 13.04
CA ASP A 928 20.34 6.96 12.85
C ASP A 928 19.44 6.26 13.88
N LEU A 929 19.83 5.08 14.34
CA LEU A 929 19.09 4.34 15.37
C LEU A 929 20.05 3.56 16.24
N ASP A 930 19.88 3.67 17.56
CA ASP A 930 20.58 2.83 18.53
C ASP A 930 19.60 2.18 19.51
N SER A 931 19.78 0.87 19.75
CA SER A 931 19.00 0.07 20.70
C SER A 931 19.81 -1.11 21.21
N PRO A 932 19.40 -1.78 22.33
CA PRO A 932 20.06 -3.00 22.80
C PRO A 932 20.12 -4.15 21.79
N ILE A 933 19.25 -4.17 20.76
CA ILE A 933 19.21 -5.26 19.75
C ILE A 933 19.72 -4.84 18.38
N GLY A 934 20.26 -3.64 18.23
CA GLY A 934 20.89 -3.24 16.97
C GLY A 934 21.18 -1.77 16.84
N GLN A 935 21.99 -1.45 15.84
CA GLN A 935 22.39 -0.12 15.44
C GLN A 935 22.26 0.04 13.92
N MET A 936 21.87 1.23 13.47
CA MET A 936 21.75 1.57 12.06
C MET A 936 22.32 2.97 11.83
N GLY A 937 22.95 3.17 10.68
CA GLY A 937 23.45 4.47 10.28
C GLY A 937 24.38 4.39 9.09
N THR A 938 25.05 5.51 8.81
CA THR A 938 26.02 5.67 7.73
C THR A 938 27.48 5.67 8.22
N ALA A 939 27.68 5.45 9.53
CA ALA A 939 29.00 5.28 10.10
C ALA A 939 29.73 4.09 9.46
N PRO A 940 31.05 4.19 9.22
CA PRO A 940 31.84 3.08 8.67
C PRO A 940 31.93 1.88 9.64
N ARG A 941 31.48 2.05 10.88
CA ARG A 941 31.55 1.05 11.94
C ARG A 941 30.30 1.13 12.83
N LEU A 942 29.57 0.02 12.92
CA LEU A 942 28.43 -0.17 13.81
C LEU A 942 28.77 -1.22 14.85
N GLU A 943 28.40 -0.99 16.11
CA GLU A 943 28.73 -1.87 17.23
C GLU A 943 27.51 -2.16 18.10
N LYS A 944 27.25 -3.44 18.36
CA LYS A 944 26.22 -3.84 19.32
C LYS A 944 26.47 -5.23 19.90
N GLY A 945 26.31 -5.37 21.22
CA GLY A 945 26.42 -6.66 21.92
C GLY A 945 27.76 -7.36 21.71
N GLY A 946 28.85 -6.60 21.62
CA GLY A 946 30.20 -7.10 21.33
C GLY A 946 30.45 -7.50 19.88
N ALA A 947 29.45 -7.39 19.00
CA ALA A 947 29.65 -7.53 17.56
C ALA A 947 29.92 -6.18 16.90
N VAL A 948 30.69 -6.23 15.82
CA VAL A 948 31.14 -5.09 15.04
C VAL A 948 30.84 -5.37 13.57
N LEU A 949 30.16 -4.44 12.92
CA LEU A 949 29.96 -4.41 11.47
C LEU A 949 30.75 -3.23 10.89
N GLU A 950 31.74 -3.53 10.07
CA GLU A 950 32.54 -2.54 9.34
C GLU A 950 32.08 -2.47 7.87
N THR A 951 31.93 -1.25 7.37
CA THR A 951 31.38 -0.89 6.06
C THR A 951 32.09 0.36 5.51
N ALA A 952 31.66 0.87 4.35
CA ALA A 952 32.14 2.15 3.84
C ALA A 952 31.47 3.33 4.53
N GLU A 953 32.22 4.41 4.75
CA GLU A 953 31.68 5.69 5.22
C GLU A 953 30.59 6.21 4.26
N GLY A 954 29.49 6.72 4.82
CA GLY A 954 28.34 7.20 4.04
C GLY A 954 27.44 6.08 3.52
N GLN A 955 27.82 4.80 3.66
CA GLN A 955 26.96 3.68 3.30
C GLN A 955 26.00 3.36 4.44
N MET A 956 24.71 3.42 4.16
CA MET A 956 23.70 2.94 5.10
C MET A 956 23.86 1.44 5.38
N ALA A 957 23.97 1.07 6.66
CA ALA A 957 24.07 -0.31 7.11
C ALA A 957 23.23 -0.53 8.37
N LEU A 958 22.87 -1.80 8.63
CA LEU A 958 22.16 -2.22 9.84
C LEU A 958 22.84 -3.45 10.44
N LEU A 959 23.20 -3.34 11.72
CA LEU A 959 23.63 -4.45 12.58
C LEU A 959 22.50 -4.79 13.55
N LYS A 960 21.97 -6.01 13.48
CA LYS A 960 20.93 -6.53 14.39
C LYS A 960 21.50 -7.70 15.20
N ILE A 961 21.13 -7.79 16.48
CA ILE A 961 21.54 -8.86 17.38
C ILE A 961 20.35 -9.49 18.11
N GLU A 962 20.45 -10.78 18.37
CA GLU A 962 19.56 -11.55 19.24
C GLU A 962 20.43 -12.20 20.33
N PRO A 963 20.40 -11.68 21.57
CA PRO A 963 21.39 -12.01 22.59
C PRO A 963 21.25 -13.42 23.19
N ILE A 964 20.09 -14.07 23.11
CA ILE A 964 19.84 -15.39 23.71
C ILE A 964 20.57 -16.47 22.92
N THR A 965 20.38 -16.52 21.59
CA THR A 965 21.09 -17.50 20.75
C THR A 965 22.42 -17.01 20.22
N ARG A 966 22.81 -15.77 20.54
CA ARG A 966 23.99 -15.10 19.95
C ARG A 966 23.88 -15.09 18.42
N THR A 967 22.72 -14.66 17.92
CA THR A 967 22.52 -14.48 16.48
C THR A 967 22.83 -13.04 16.10
N TYR A 968 23.69 -12.86 15.09
CA TYR A 968 24.10 -11.56 14.57
C TYR A 968 23.71 -11.45 13.11
N ARG A 969 23.23 -10.28 12.70
CA ARG A 969 22.79 -10.03 11.34
C ARG A 969 23.34 -8.70 10.83
N ALA A 970 24.08 -8.77 9.73
CA ALA A 970 24.59 -7.62 8.98
C ALA A 970 23.77 -7.42 7.70
N ILE A 971 23.38 -6.18 7.40
CA ILE A 971 22.56 -5.83 6.24
C ILE A 971 23.20 -4.69 5.46
N ASN A 972 23.42 -4.92 4.15
CA ASN A 972 23.57 -3.86 3.16
C ASN A 972 22.25 -3.75 2.37
N PRO A 973 21.44 -2.68 2.55
CA PRO A 973 20.12 -2.57 1.93
C PRO A 973 20.16 -2.26 0.43
N PHE A 974 21.33 -1.95 -0.13
CA PHE A 974 21.48 -1.38 -1.46
C PHE A 974 22.36 -2.24 -2.36
N VAL A 975 22.14 -2.18 -3.68
CA VAL A 975 23.01 -2.87 -4.67
C VAL A 975 24.40 -2.25 -4.80
N ASP A 976 24.65 -1.17 -4.06
CA ASP A 976 25.85 -0.36 -4.14
C ASP A 976 27.01 -1.21 -3.59
N PRO A 977 28.02 -1.53 -4.41
CA PRO A 977 29.12 -2.38 -4.00
C PRO A 977 29.85 -1.76 -2.79
N THR A 978 29.84 -2.48 -1.67
CA THR A 978 30.35 -1.97 -0.40
C THR A 978 31.19 -3.04 0.32
N PRO A 979 32.39 -2.73 0.85
CA PRO A 979 33.09 -3.67 1.72
C PRO A 979 32.22 -4.03 2.94
N LEU A 980 32.25 -5.30 3.35
CA LEU A 980 31.51 -5.75 4.54
C LEU A 980 32.36 -6.73 5.35
N LEU A 981 32.50 -6.43 6.64
CA LEU A 981 33.17 -7.26 7.63
C LEU A 981 32.34 -7.31 8.91
N LEU A 982 31.89 -8.50 9.31
CA LEU A 982 31.20 -8.74 10.56
C LEU A 982 32.11 -9.54 11.50
N THR A 983 32.35 -9.01 12.69
CA THR A 983 33.02 -9.69 13.80
C THR A 983 32.03 -9.89 14.94
N THR A 984 32.01 -11.07 15.55
CA THR A 984 31.11 -11.43 16.66
C THR A 984 31.87 -11.55 17.98
N SER A 985 31.18 -11.43 19.11
CA SER A 985 31.79 -11.59 20.44
C SER A 985 32.37 -12.99 20.69
N GLU A 986 31.87 -13.99 19.97
CA GLU A 986 32.30 -15.38 20.04
C GLU A 986 33.53 -15.66 19.16
N GLY A 987 34.06 -14.65 18.47
CA GLY A 987 35.27 -14.77 17.64
C GLY A 987 35.01 -15.21 16.19
N ALA A 988 33.74 -15.38 15.78
CA ALA A 988 33.42 -15.59 14.37
C ALA A 988 33.64 -14.30 13.58
N VAL A 989 34.26 -14.44 12.40
CA VAL A 989 34.57 -13.34 11.49
C VAL A 989 34.07 -13.69 10.09
N LEU A 990 33.25 -12.82 9.50
CA LEU A 990 32.65 -13.01 8.18
C LEU A 990 33.01 -11.81 7.31
N ARG A 991 33.67 -12.07 6.19
CA ARG A 991 34.21 -11.05 5.29
C ARG A 991 33.83 -11.38 3.85
N SER A 992 33.28 -10.43 3.10
CA SER A 992 33.12 -10.61 1.66
C SER A 992 34.49 -10.54 0.96
N ASP A 993 34.72 -11.38 -0.06
CA ASP A 993 35.99 -11.41 -0.78
C ASP A 993 36.24 -10.21 -1.70
N GLY A 994 35.19 -9.42 -1.93
CA GLY A 994 35.16 -8.10 -2.56
C GLY A 994 33.97 -7.27 -2.03
N PRO A 995 33.67 -6.11 -2.62
CA PRO A 995 32.50 -5.32 -2.26
C PRO A 995 31.19 -6.10 -2.46
N ILE A 996 30.31 -6.13 -1.46
CA ILE A 996 29.00 -6.79 -1.53
C ILE A 996 27.89 -5.77 -1.84
N GLY A 997 26.97 -6.15 -2.72
CA GLY A 997 25.75 -5.39 -3.00
C GLY A 997 24.65 -5.69 -1.98
N CYS A 998 23.41 -5.75 -2.45
CA CYS A 998 22.22 -5.90 -1.60
C CYS A 998 22.23 -7.27 -0.91
N ALA A 999 22.39 -7.30 0.40
CA ALA A 999 22.65 -8.54 1.14
C ALA A 999 22.15 -8.51 2.58
N ARG A 1000 21.82 -9.68 3.09
CA ARG A 1000 21.61 -9.97 4.52
C ARG A 1000 22.41 -11.20 4.91
N ILE A 1001 23.35 -11.03 5.83
CA ILE A 1001 24.20 -12.10 6.35
C ILE A 1001 23.84 -12.30 7.82
N THR A 1002 23.40 -13.50 8.18
CA THR A 1002 23.09 -13.89 9.56
C THR A 1002 24.06 -14.97 10.01
N VAL A 1003 24.64 -14.85 11.19
CA VAL A 1003 25.50 -15.88 11.78
C VAL A 1003 25.03 -16.20 13.19
N ARG A 1004 25.11 -17.48 13.54
CA ARG A 1004 24.95 -17.97 14.91
C ARG A 1004 26.19 -18.80 15.27
N PRO A 1005 27.21 -18.18 15.91
CA PRO A 1005 28.49 -18.83 16.12
C PRO A 1005 28.41 -20.12 16.92
N ASN A 1006 27.61 -20.13 17.98
CA ASN A 1006 27.46 -21.27 18.88
C ASN A 1006 26.87 -22.52 18.21
N GLU A 1007 26.07 -22.33 17.16
CA GLU A 1007 25.51 -23.44 16.36
C GLU A 1007 26.30 -23.68 15.07
N ARG A 1008 27.37 -22.91 14.82
CA ARG A 1008 28.14 -22.93 13.58
C ARG A 1008 27.27 -22.74 12.34
N LYS A 1009 26.25 -21.88 12.42
CA LYS A 1009 25.29 -21.63 11.33
C LYS A 1009 25.52 -20.27 10.67
N VAL A 1010 25.42 -20.24 9.34
CA VAL A 1010 25.47 -19.02 8.53
C VAL A 1010 24.33 -19.03 7.53
N TRP A 1011 23.56 -17.95 7.47
CA TRP A 1011 22.55 -17.69 6.44
C TRP A 1011 22.98 -16.49 5.61
N VAL A 1012 22.94 -16.62 4.30
CA VAL A 1012 23.28 -15.56 3.35
C VAL A 1012 22.12 -15.38 2.39
N ASP A 1013 21.48 -14.23 2.42
CA ASP A 1013 20.59 -13.79 1.35
C ASP A 1013 21.34 -12.75 0.52
N TYR A 1014 21.68 -13.10 -0.71
CA TYR A 1014 22.49 -12.28 -1.60
C TYR A 1014 22.19 -12.59 -3.06
N HIS A 1015 21.93 -11.52 -3.83
CA HIS A 1015 21.74 -11.58 -5.28
C HIS A 1015 22.57 -10.50 -5.96
N ILE A 1016 23.32 -10.91 -6.99
CA ILE A 1016 24.09 -10.02 -7.85
C ILE A 1016 23.15 -9.53 -8.97
N PRO A 1017 23.26 -8.27 -9.42
CA PRO A 1017 22.63 -7.83 -10.66
C PRO A 1017 22.89 -8.79 -11.84
N ASP A 1018 22.01 -8.80 -12.83
CA ASP A 1018 22.21 -9.54 -14.07
C ASP A 1018 23.49 -9.05 -14.79
N PRO A 1019 24.22 -9.89 -15.53
CA PRO A 1019 25.32 -9.43 -16.39
C PRO A 1019 24.94 -8.28 -17.33
N ALA A 1020 23.69 -8.23 -17.80
CA ALA A 1020 23.15 -7.13 -18.61
C ALA A 1020 22.89 -5.85 -17.81
N GLY A 1021 23.06 -5.88 -16.49
CA GLY A 1021 22.92 -4.74 -15.59
C GLY A 1021 21.70 -4.79 -14.67
N ALA A 1022 21.46 -3.67 -13.98
CA ALA A 1022 20.29 -3.41 -13.15
C ALA A 1022 19.55 -2.17 -13.68
N PRO A 1023 18.82 -2.27 -14.81
CA PRO A 1023 18.36 -1.11 -15.58
C PRO A 1023 17.52 -0.13 -14.76
N GLY A 1024 16.73 -0.60 -13.79
CA GLY A 1024 16.00 0.30 -12.90
C GLY A 1024 16.88 1.13 -11.95
N VAL A 1025 17.96 0.56 -11.40
CA VAL A 1025 18.88 1.32 -10.52
C VAL A 1025 19.81 2.19 -11.36
N GLU A 1026 20.23 1.72 -12.52
CA GLU A 1026 21.02 2.49 -13.48
C GLU A 1026 20.26 3.74 -13.93
N LEU A 1027 18.98 3.59 -14.29
CA LEU A 1027 18.10 4.72 -14.57
C LEU A 1027 18.00 5.68 -13.39
N LEU A 1028 17.86 5.18 -12.16
CA LEU A 1028 17.82 6.02 -10.95
C LEU A 1028 19.12 6.83 -10.77
N GLN A 1029 20.27 6.19 -11.00
CA GLN A 1029 21.58 6.83 -10.88
C GLN A 1029 21.83 7.82 -12.02
N GLU A 1030 21.42 7.50 -13.25
CA GLU A 1030 21.48 8.41 -14.38
C GLU A 1030 20.65 9.67 -14.13
N GLU A 1031 19.39 9.53 -13.71
CA GLU A 1031 18.52 10.65 -13.35
C GLU A 1031 19.13 11.51 -12.23
N SER A 1032 19.87 10.90 -11.30
CA SER A 1032 20.57 11.64 -10.23
C SER A 1032 21.72 12.52 -10.74
N ARG A 1033 22.25 12.22 -11.93
CA ARG A 1033 23.33 12.97 -12.59
C ARG A 1033 22.81 13.99 -13.58
N THR A 1034 21.65 13.75 -14.19
CA THR A 1034 21.14 14.53 -15.33
C THR A 1034 19.93 15.39 -14.98
N THR A 1035 18.80 14.78 -14.64
CA THR A 1035 17.48 15.43 -14.62
C THR A 1035 16.98 15.78 -13.21
N ALA A 1036 17.43 15.07 -12.18
CA ALA A 1036 16.94 15.16 -10.82
C ALA A 1036 18.11 15.10 -9.81
N THR A 1037 18.96 16.13 -9.84
CA THR A 1037 20.20 16.21 -9.04
C THR A 1037 20.02 16.05 -7.54
N TRP A 1038 18.83 16.34 -6.99
CA TRP A 1038 18.51 16.08 -5.58
C TRP A 1038 18.57 14.58 -5.20
N LEU A 1039 18.45 13.68 -6.17
CA LEU A 1039 18.62 12.23 -5.97
C LEU A 1039 20.08 11.86 -5.67
N LYS A 1040 21.06 12.69 -6.02
CA LYS A 1040 22.49 12.42 -5.81
C LYS A 1040 22.78 12.08 -4.34
N ARG A 1041 22.07 12.70 -3.40
CA ARG A 1041 22.22 12.47 -1.94
C ARG A 1041 21.96 11.03 -1.49
N PHE A 1042 21.34 10.20 -2.34
CA PHE A 1042 21.04 8.80 -2.04
C PHE A 1042 22.09 7.81 -2.55
N PHE A 1043 23.13 8.32 -3.19
CA PHE A 1043 24.26 7.54 -3.65
C PHE A 1043 25.52 8.07 -2.97
N ARG A 1044 26.39 7.16 -2.54
CA ARG A 1044 27.73 7.51 -2.08
C ARG A 1044 28.55 8.06 -3.25
N ASP A 1045 29.37 9.07 -2.99
CA ASP A 1045 30.24 9.65 -4.01
C ASP A 1045 31.17 8.57 -4.59
N GLY A 1046 31.34 8.60 -5.92
CA GLY A 1046 32.19 7.64 -6.64
C GLY A 1046 31.59 6.26 -6.93
N VAL A 1047 30.39 5.95 -6.45
CA VAL A 1047 29.73 4.66 -6.77
C VAL A 1047 29.16 4.67 -8.20
N ASP A 1048 29.46 3.64 -8.98
CA ASP A 1048 28.82 3.37 -10.28
C ASP A 1048 28.09 2.02 -10.24
N VAL A 1049 26.74 2.06 -10.26
CA VAL A 1049 25.94 0.84 -10.13
C VAL A 1049 26.03 -0.07 -11.36
N ARG A 1050 26.49 0.44 -12.51
CA ARG A 1050 26.75 -0.36 -13.72
C ARG A 1050 27.88 -1.36 -13.51
N GLN A 1051 28.82 -1.04 -12.61
CA GLN A 1051 29.93 -1.93 -12.25
C GLN A 1051 29.54 -2.90 -11.13
N ALA A 1052 28.30 -2.85 -10.63
CA ALA A 1052 27.90 -3.65 -9.47
C ALA A 1052 27.93 -5.16 -9.75
N HIS A 1053 27.67 -5.60 -10.99
CA HIS A 1053 27.81 -7.00 -11.34
C HIS A 1053 29.26 -7.48 -11.20
N GLU A 1054 30.20 -6.75 -11.80
CA GLU A 1054 31.63 -7.11 -11.85
C GLU A 1054 32.31 -6.99 -10.49
N GLN A 1055 32.02 -5.93 -9.74
CA GLN A 1055 32.63 -5.66 -8.44
C GLN A 1055 32.05 -6.51 -7.30
N SER A 1056 30.84 -7.04 -7.48
CA SER A 1056 30.12 -7.79 -6.45
C SER A 1056 30.89 -9.02 -5.97
N ALA A 1057 30.94 -9.21 -4.65
CA ALA A 1057 31.57 -10.36 -4.00
C ALA A 1057 31.11 -11.69 -4.61
N ARG A 1058 32.06 -12.61 -4.79
CA ARG A 1058 31.78 -13.96 -5.29
C ARG A 1058 31.79 -14.99 -4.17
N PHE A 1059 32.53 -14.70 -3.11
CA PHE A 1059 32.71 -15.56 -1.97
C PHE A 1059 32.52 -14.81 -0.65
N LEU A 1060 31.98 -15.53 0.34
CA LEU A 1060 32.02 -15.14 1.73
C LEU A 1060 33.14 -15.93 2.41
N LEU A 1061 34.09 -15.21 3.01
CA LEU A 1061 35.16 -15.77 3.81
C LEU A 1061 34.69 -15.83 5.26
N VAL A 1062 34.76 -17.01 5.86
CA VAL A 1062 34.29 -17.26 7.22
C VAL A 1062 35.38 -17.88 8.06
N ALA A 1063 35.66 -17.31 9.23
CA ALA A 1063 36.60 -17.85 10.20
C ALA A 1063 35.97 -17.88 11.60
N GLY A 1064 36.57 -18.64 12.52
CA GLY A 1064 36.12 -18.72 13.91
C GLY A 1064 34.87 -19.58 14.17
N LEU A 1065 34.37 -20.33 13.18
CA LEU A 1065 33.21 -21.24 13.31
C LEU A 1065 33.59 -22.74 13.34
N GLY A 1066 34.89 -23.06 13.30
CA GLY A 1066 35.38 -24.43 13.06
C GLY A 1066 35.28 -24.85 11.59
N ASP A 1067 35.68 -26.08 11.28
CA ASP A 1067 35.87 -26.55 9.88
C ASP A 1067 34.58 -26.99 9.15
N ALA A 1068 33.43 -27.10 9.85
CA ALA A 1068 32.18 -27.62 9.29
C ALA A 1068 30.94 -26.81 9.70
N PRO A 1069 30.80 -25.54 9.24
CA PRO A 1069 29.60 -24.76 9.46
C PRO A 1069 28.44 -25.27 8.58
N VAL A 1070 27.21 -25.08 9.06
CA VAL A 1070 25.99 -25.26 8.26
C VAL A 1070 25.67 -23.94 7.58
N VAL A 1071 25.62 -23.93 6.26
CA VAL A 1071 25.44 -22.70 5.47
C VAL A 1071 24.18 -22.79 4.62
N GLU A 1072 23.35 -21.77 4.71
CA GLU A 1072 22.16 -21.59 3.86
C GLU A 1072 22.35 -20.36 2.97
N LEU A 1073 22.14 -20.50 1.67
CA LEU A 1073 22.22 -19.42 0.69
C LEU A 1073 20.86 -19.27 0.00
N ASN A 1074 20.24 -18.10 0.14
CA ASN A 1074 18.95 -17.75 -0.45
C ASN A 1074 17.86 -18.82 -0.16
N GLY A 1075 17.80 -19.29 1.09
CA GLY A 1075 16.84 -20.32 1.53
C GLY A 1075 17.23 -21.77 1.23
N LYS A 1076 18.39 -22.02 0.60
CA LYS A 1076 18.86 -23.37 0.23
C LYS A 1076 20.09 -23.77 1.03
N LEU A 1077 20.08 -24.97 1.62
CA LEU A 1077 21.24 -25.54 2.29
C LEU A 1077 22.37 -25.79 1.27
N LEU A 1078 23.58 -25.29 1.55
CA LEU A 1078 24.76 -25.55 0.74
C LEU A 1078 25.49 -26.81 1.24
N PRO A 1079 25.88 -27.73 0.35
CA PRO A 1079 26.67 -28.89 0.73
C PRO A 1079 28.09 -28.46 1.11
N GLY A 1080 28.53 -28.90 2.29
CA GLY A 1080 29.94 -28.81 2.72
C GLY A 1080 30.73 -30.09 2.35
N PRO A 1081 32.03 -30.15 2.70
CA PRO A 1081 32.83 -29.13 3.38
C PRO A 1081 33.24 -27.98 2.45
N PHE A 1082 33.53 -26.81 3.01
CA PHE A 1082 33.94 -25.62 2.26
C PHE A 1082 35.47 -25.52 2.16
N PRO A 1083 36.03 -25.08 1.02
CA PRO A 1083 37.48 -24.99 0.84
C PRO A 1083 38.09 -23.98 1.81
N GLY A 1084 39.25 -24.33 2.37
CA GLY A 1084 40.04 -23.43 3.21
C GLY A 1084 41.02 -22.58 2.38
N VAL A 1085 41.11 -21.29 2.65
CA VAL A 1085 42.09 -20.37 2.08
C VAL A 1085 42.82 -19.60 3.18
N SER A 1086 44.14 -19.46 3.04
CA SER A 1086 44.93 -18.64 3.97
C SER A 1086 45.03 -17.21 3.44
N ARG A 1087 44.61 -16.22 4.25
CA ARG A 1087 44.77 -14.80 3.94
C ARG A 1087 45.23 -14.06 5.20
N ALA A 1088 46.31 -13.28 5.06
CA ALA A 1088 46.93 -12.52 6.15
C ALA A 1088 47.22 -13.37 7.42
N GLY A 1089 47.73 -14.59 7.24
CA GLY A 1089 48.07 -15.49 8.34
C GLY A 1089 46.88 -16.20 9.01
N GLN A 1090 45.64 -15.90 8.59
CA GLN A 1090 44.42 -16.55 9.09
C GLN A 1090 43.85 -17.52 8.05
N ARG A 1091 43.37 -18.69 8.52
CA ARG A 1091 42.63 -19.64 7.68
C ARG A 1091 41.15 -19.25 7.63
N TRP A 1092 40.60 -19.19 6.43
CA TRP A 1092 39.21 -18.86 6.14
C TRP A 1092 38.55 -20.02 5.40
N LEU A 1093 37.31 -20.32 5.72
CA LEU A 1093 36.43 -21.10 4.84
C LEU A 1093 35.89 -20.18 3.75
N GLN A 1094 36.04 -20.59 2.50
CA GLN A 1094 35.59 -19.84 1.34
C GLN A 1094 34.26 -20.42 0.84
N ILE A 1095 33.17 -19.70 1.09
CA ILE A 1095 31.81 -20.09 0.70
C ILE A 1095 31.45 -19.34 -0.57
N ARG A 1096 31.09 -20.06 -1.65
CA ARG A 1096 30.61 -19.42 -2.88
C ARG A 1096 29.19 -18.88 -2.65
N ILE A 1097 29.01 -17.57 -2.83
CA ILE A 1097 27.73 -16.88 -2.64
C ILE A 1097 27.16 -16.33 -3.96
N ALA A 1098 27.97 -16.31 -5.02
CA ALA A 1098 27.58 -15.87 -6.35
C ALA A 1098 27.27 -17.04 -7.31
N GLY A 1099 26.14 -16.93 -8.02
CA GLY A 1099 25.72 -17.89 -9.03
C GLY A 1099 25.26 -19.21 -8.41
N GLY A 1100 24.24 -19.15 -7.53
CA GLY A 1100 23.57 -20.34 -7.04
C GLY A 1100 23.21 -21.23 -8.23
N GLN A 1101 23.73 -22.45 -8.22
CA GLN A 1101 23.64 -23.40 -9.32
C GLN A 1101 22.25 -23.37 -9.97
N ALA A 1102 22.23 -23.12 -11.28
CA ALA A 1102 21.21 -23.67 -12.13
C ALA A 1102 21.23 -25.18 -11.93
N ILE A 1103 20.30 -25.68 -11.12
CA ILE A 1103 19.76 -27.01 -11.34
C ILE A 1103 18.54 -26.71 -12.20
N GLU A 1104 18.71 -26.74 -13.52
CA GLU A 1104 17.61 -26.85 -14.48
C GLU A 1104 17.04 -28.28 -14.44
N PRO A 1105 15.80 -28.49 -14.85
CA PRO A 1105 14.54 -27.95 -14.33
C PRO A 1105 13.91 -28.87 -13.28
#